data_AF-A0A2V1NDM1-F1
#
_entry.id   AF-A0A2V1NDM1-F1
#
_cell.length_a   1.000
_cell.length_b   1.000
_cell.length_c   1.000
_cell.angle_alpha   90.00
_cell.angle_beta   90.00
_cell.angle_gamma   90.00
#
_symmetry.space_group_name_H-M   'P 1'
#
loop_
_entity.id
_entity.type
_entity.pdbx_description
1 polymer ?
#
loop_
_entity_poly.entity_id
_entity_poly.type
_entity_poly.pdbx_seq_one_letter_code
_entity_poly.pdbx_strand_id
1 'polypeptide(L)'
;MTHFPSKRRPGAGLVLAALLGMVAALGLGTAGEAGAAGTTAREGTAVEGARSTNSPSANSPSATPPLDNSRTHPSRWTDKPHGFASLAGGTTGGAGGQVVTVTDQASLAKYASAPEPYVIRVKGSIAVEPFGSNIVVASDKTVIGVGDTGEIVHGELHLTPGTSNVIIRNLTIRDSYVEGDWDGKTTDFDAIQMDTVDHVWIDHNRLQHMGDGLLDIRKDSQYVTVSYNQFRNHNKALGIGWTTNALTQITIDHNWFTGTKQRNPSADNCAYAHLYNNYLSAQVADADPVWTYGNWARGRTRMVIENSYYDGVQHPYQADTTAELVQRGSILRNTTGRTDSWGTAFNPRDFYGYRLDPAAAVPALVTRFSGPQKQIGTTLNVPAAYPTVQAAVDAVPAGNDVPVTIAIAPGTYRAKVFIPANKPKILLQGTGHSRADTVIVYDTPAEHGGSTGSATVRIAANDVTARHLTFSNDFDEAAVELNGEQALAMKTTGDRIVFEDTAFLGNQDTLMTDSPNLTTVSRVYIRGSYIEGDVDFVYGRATTVIERSEIRALSRGSDTNNGYITAASTWTGNPYGFLITRSRIVSDAPAGSFHLGRPWHPGGQPDAVAQVLIRDTELPAAIKAAPWTDMGGFSWRDARLAEYRNHGAGASAEVTPDRPQLTDDQATGHTVTAYLKGTDGWAPHTARTH
;
A
#
# COMPACT_ATOMS: atom_id res chain seq x y z
N MET A 1 -17.81 13.84 8.12
CA MET A 1 -16.95 14.95 7.68
C MET A 1 -16.26 15.50 8.90
N THR A 2 -14.97 15.20 9.06
CA THR A 2 -14.12 15.79 10.10
C THR A 2 -13.72 17.20 9.65
N HIS A 3 -13.84 18.19 10.52
CA HIS A 3 -13.32 19.54 10.27
C HIS A 3 -11.82 19.44 9.96
N PHE A 4 -11.42 19.81 8.74
CA PHE A 4 -10.01 19.92 8.37
C PHE A 4 -9.45 21.23 8.94
N PRO A 5 -8.34 21.21 9.70
CA PRO A 5 -7.68 22.44 10.11
C PRO A 5 -7.07 23.09 8.87
N SER A 6 -7.71 24.17 8.39
CA SER A 6 -7.18 25.00 7.31
C SER A 6 -5.82 25.59 7.69
N LYS A 7 -4.97 25.89 6.69
CA LYS A 7 -3.68 26.57 6.89
C LYS A 7 -3.81 27.85 7.71
N ARG A 8 -4.91 28.60 7.58
CA ARG A 8 -5.18 29.80 8.39
C ARG A 8 -5.90 29.41 9.69
N ARG A 9 -5.16 29.37 10.80
CA ARG A 9 -5.77 29.28 12.16
C ARG A 9 -6.65 30.52 12.41
N PRO A 10 -7.78 30.42 13.12
CA PRO A 10 -8.58 31.59 13.50
C PRO A 10 -7.73 32.55 14.35
N GLY A 11 -7.86 33.85 14.04
CA GLY A 11 -7.00 34.93 14.51
C GLY A 11 -6.92 35.11 16.03
N ALA A 12 -5.89 35.88 16.41
CA ALA A 12 -5.34 36.08 17.75
C ALA A 12 -6.35 36.23 18.90
N GLY A 13 -6.16 35.40 19.93
CA GLY A 13 -6.73 35.55 21.26
C GLY A 13 -5.89 34.76 22.28
N LEU A 14 -4.96 35.46 22.95
CA LEU A 14 -4.08 35.03 24.04
C LEU A 14 -3.20 33.79 23.81
N VAL A 15 -1.95 34.03 23.40
CA VAL A 15 -0.82 33.15 23.71
C VAL A 15 -0.31 33.52 25.11
N LEU A 16 -0.46 32.61 26.08
CA LEU A 16 0.31 32.68 27.33
C LEU A 16 1.62 31.92 27.11
N ALA A 17 2.73 32.63 27.29
CA ALA A 17 4.08 32.13 27.13
C ALA A 17 4.44 31.07 28.20
N ALA A 18 5.16 30.04 27.77
CA ALA A 18 6.05 29.27 28.65
C ALA A 18 7.34 28.95 27.88
N LEU A 19 8.32 29.84 28.06
CA LEU A 19 9.73 29.61 27.75
C LEU A 19 10.41 29.03 29.01
N LEU A 20 11.06 27.88 28.89
CA LEU A 20 12.19 27.37 29.70
C LEU A 20 12.50 25.98 29.09
N GLY A 21 13.65 25.68 28.49
CA GLY A 21 15.02 26.03 28.83
C GLY A 21 15.72 24.71 29.16
N MET A 22 16.46 24.12 28.21
CA MET A 22 17.26 22.92 28.46
C MET A 22 18.67 23.13 27.91
N VAL A 23 19.59 23.46 28.82
CA VAL A 23 21.04 23.36 28.64
C VAL A 23 21.51 22.13 29.42
N ALA A 24 22.42 21.40 28.80
CA ALA A 24 23.01 20.14 29.24
C ALA A 24 23.83 20.23 30.54
N ALA A 25 23.94 19.09 31.24
CA ALA A 25 25.12 18.75 32.04
C ALA A 25 25.28 17.23 32.21
N LEU A 26 26.39 16.71 31.67
CA LEU A 26 27.03 15.45 32.06
C LEU A 26 27.80 15.66 33.37
N GLY A 27 27.79 14.67 34.26
CA GLY A 27 28.64 14.65 35.45
C GLY A 27 28.52 13.35 36.24
N LEU A 28 29.59 12.56 36.23
CA LEU A 28 29.81 11.36 37.06
C LEU A 28 29.84 11.69 38.56
N GLY A 29 29.45 10.73 39.41
CA GLY A 29 29.70 10.82 40.86
C GLY A 29 29.07 9.68 41.66
N THR A 30 29.92 8.95 42.37
CA THR A 30 29.73 7.66 43.07
C THR A 30 29.05 7.72 44.44
N ALA A 31 28.51 6.54 44.84
CA ALA A 31 28.45 5.95 46.20
C ALA A 31 27.42 6.46 47.23
N GLY A 32 26.73 5.49 47.86
CA GLY A 32 25.98 5.67 49.11
C GLY A 32 24.94 4.56 49.36
N GLU A 33 25.23 3.64 50.27
CA GLU A 33 24.39 2.52 50.69
C GLU A 33 23.19 2.90 51.59
N ALA A 34 22.24 1.95 51.65
CA ALA A 34 21.40 1.54 52.78
C ALA A 34 20.23 2.43 53.29
N GLY A 35 19.05 1.81 53.36
CA GLY A 35 17.89 2.30 54.10
C GLY A 35 16.63 1.49 53.82
N ALA A 36 16.39 0.46 54.63
CA ALA A 36 15.24 -0.43 54.55
C ALA A 36 13.96 0.15 55.21
N ALA A 37 12.85 -0.52 54.90
CA ALA A 37 11.62 -0.72 55.69
C ALA A 37 10.39 0.18 55.42
N GLY A 38 9.24 -0.49 55.25
CA GLY A 38 7.97 -0.03 55.81
C GLY A 38 6.75 -0.05 54.87
N THR A 39 6.07 -1.22 54.80
CA THR A 39 4.61 -1.44 55.07
C THR A 39 3.59 -0.36 54.61
N THR A 40 2.46 -0.65 53.96
CA THR A 40 1.35 -1.54 54.37
C THR A 40 0.34 -1.73 53.24
N ALA A 41 -0.22 -2.93 53.17
CA ALA A 41 -1.43 -3.29 52.43
C ALA A 41 -2.72 -2.70 53.06
N ARG A 42 -3.80 -2.63 52.27
CA ARG A 42 -5.17 -2.81 52.77
C ARG A 42 -6.09 -3.37 51.69
N GLU A 43 -6.69 -4.51 52.04
CA GLU A 43 -7.78 -5.23 51.38
C GLU A 43 -9.16 -4.58 51.62
N GLY A 44 -10.16 -5.07 50.87
CA GLY A 44 -11.59 -4.93 51.16
C GLY A 44 -12.43 -5.19 49.90
N THR A 45 -12.55 -6.44 49.43
CA THR A 45 -13.69 -7.38 49.61
C THR A 45 -15.03 -7.00 48.94
N ALA A 46 -15.48 -7.96 48.13
CA ALA A 46 -16.73 -8.16 47.38
C ALA A 46 -18.06 -7.97 48.15
N VAL A 47 -19.19 -7.93 47.41
CA VAL A 47 -20.25 -8.98 47.40
C VAL A 47 -21.30 -8.72 46.29
N GLU A 48 -21.80 -9.84 45.75
CA GLU A 48 -22.95 -10.19 44.87
C GLU A 48 -24.22 -9.31 44.98
N GLY A 49 -25.21 -9.26 44.08
CA GLY A 49 -25.66 -10.08 42.95
C GLY A 49 -27.21 -10.09 42.94
N ALA A 50 -27.90 -10.02 41.79
CA ALA A 50 -29.25 -10.57 41.55
C ALA A 50 -29.80 -10.27 40.14
N ARG A 51 -30.51 -11.26 39.58
CA ARG A 51 -31.17 -11.30 38.26
C ARG A 51 -32.71 -11.28 38.39
N SER A 52 -33.36 -10.97 37.25
CA SER A 52 -34.71 -11.41 36.79
C SER A 52 -35.93 -10.59 37.30
N THR A 53 -37.03 -10.30 36.58
CA THR A 53 -37.56 -10.66 35.23
C THR A 53 -38.82 -9.81 34.87
N ASN A 54 -39.10 -9.72 33.56
CA ASN A 54 -40.41 -9.62 32.84
C ASN A 54 -41.12 -8.29 32.48
N SER A 55 -41.37 -8.19 31.15
CA SER A 55 -42.02 -7.20 30.25
C SER A 55 -43.59 -7.20 30.29
N PRO A 56 -44.37 -6.60 29.34
CA PRO A 56 -44.08 -5.73 28.17
C PRO A 56 -45.03 -4.51 27.94
N SER A 57 -44.65 -3.57 27.06
CA SER A 57 -45.60 -2.70 26.32
C SER A 57 -45.02 -2.29 24.96
N ALA A 58 -45.90 -2.16 23.96
CA ALA A 58 -45.61 -2.12 22.53
C ALA A 58 -45.53 -0.71 21.90
N ASN A 59 -44.90 -0.69 20.72
CA ASN A 59 -45.02 0.24 19.58
C ASN A 59 -44.24 1.57 19.54
N SER A 60 -43.18 1.59 18.74
CA SER A 60 -42.99 2.48 17.57
C SER A 60 -41.81 1.97 16.70
N PRO A 61 -41.89 1.99 15.35
CA PRO A 61 -40.81 1.49 14.50
C PRO A 61 -39.74 2.57 14.33
N SER A 62 -38.59 2.42 14.99
CA SER A 62 -37.42 3.27 14.70
C SER A 62 -36.77 2.80 13.40
N ALA A 63 -36.64 3.73 12.46
CA ALA A 63 -35.92 3.54 11.20
C ALA A 63 -34.52 2.95 11.46
N THR A 64 -34.20 1.88 10.73
CA THR A 64 -32.86 1.30 10.66
C THR A 64 -31.90 2.38 10.15
N PRO A 65 -30.82 2.71 10.89
CA PRO A 65 -29.79 3.58 10.33
C PRO A 65 -29.13 2.85 9.14
N PRO A 66 -28.80 3.56 8.04
CA PRO A 66 -28.17 2.93 6.89
C PRO A 66 -26.84 2.29 7.31
N LEU A 67 -26.64 1.07 6.81
CA LEU A 67 -25.41 0.29 6.99
C LEU A 67 -24.21 1.14 6.54
N ASP A 68 -23.34 1.44 7.48
CA ASP A 68 -22.01 1.95 7.24
C ASP A 68 -21.18 0.89 6.49
N ASN A 69 -21.15 1.01 5.17
CA ASN A 69 -20.34 0.17 4.29
C ASN A 69 -18.85 0.58 4.26
N SER A 70 -18.35 1.37 5.24
CA SER A 70 -16.95 1.76 5.27
C SER A 70 -16.02 0.78 6.01
N ARG A 71 -16.48 -0.43 6.36
CA ARG A 71 -15.54 -1.49 6.79
C ARG A 71 -14.89 -2.11 5.56
N THR A 72 -13.78 -1.51 5.15
CA THR A 72 -12.77 -2.19 4.34
C THR A 72 -12.47 -3.52 5.03
N HIS A 73 -12.77 -4.65 4.37
CA HIS A 73 -12.25 -5.93 4.84
C HIS A 73 -10.71 -5.80 4.82
N PRO A 74 -10.00 -6.08 5.94
CA PRO A 74 -8.54 -6.04 5.91
C PRO A 74 -8.08 -6.97 4.79
N SER A 75 -7.14 -6.48 3.97
CA SER A 75 -6.56 -7.29 2.90
C SER A 75 -6.09 -8.62 3.48
N ARG A 76 -6.41 -9.72 2.79
CA ARG A 76 -6.01 -11.07 3.25
C ARG A 76 -4.51 -11.35 3.05
N TRP A 77 -3.79 -10.41 2.47
CA TRP A 77 -2.35 -10.39 2.34
C TRP A 77 -1.78 -9.13 3.01
N THR A 78 -0.55 -9.24 3.51
CA THR A 78 0.25 -8.21 4.19
C THR A 78 1.62 -8.14 3.53
N ASP A 79 2.27 -6.99 3.52
CA ASP A 79 3.67 -6.84 3.05
C ASP A 79 4.71 -7.03 4.17
N LYS A 80 4.25 -7.38 5.38
CA LYS A 80 5.08 -7.68 6.54
C LYS A 80 4.92 -9.14 6.96
N PRO A 81 6.02 -9.83 7.32
CA PRO A 81 5.94 -11.18 7.86
C PRO A 81 5.26 -11.18 9.23
N HIS A 82 4.69 -12.34 9.58
CA HIS A 82 4.23 -12.68 10.92
C HIS A 82 4.99 -13.94 11.40
N GLY A 83 4.58 -14.50 12.54
CA GLY A 83 5.20 -15.71 13.06
C GLY A 83 6.65 -15.49 13.50
N PHE A 84 7.44 -16.55 13.48
CA PHE A 84 8.84 -16.50 13.89
C PHE A 84 9.68 -15.55 13.04
N ALA A 85 9.36 -15.34 11.75
CA ALA A 85 10.07 -14.39 10.89
C ALA A 85 9.81 -12.91 11.28
N SER A 86 8.86 -12.63 12.18
CA SER A 86 8.59 -11.27 12.67
C SER A 86 9.34 -10.90 13.95
N LEU A 87 10.02 -11.86 14.59
CA LEU A 87 10.71 -11.66 15.86
C LEU A 87 12.08 -11.02 15.67
N ALA A 88 12.69 -10.58 16.78
CA ALA A 88 14.10 -10.14 16.84
C ALA A 88 14.54 -9.10 15.79
N GLY A 89 13.63 -8.19 15.41
CA GLY A 89 13.87 -7.18 14.36
C GLY A 89 13.12 -7.46 13.06
N GLY A 90 12.75 -8.73 12.84
CA GLY A 90 11.88 -9.19 11.76
C GLY A 90 12.57 -9.29 10.40
N THR A 91 11.99 -10.07 9.49
CA THR A 91 12.43 -10.17 8.10
C THR A 91 11.93 -8.98 7.29
N THR A 92 12.86 -8.23 6.71
CA THR A 92 12.58 -7.11 5.80
C THR A 92 12.98 -7.38 4.36
N GLY A 93 13.75 -8.44 4.10
CA GLY A 93 14.26 -8.75 2.76
C GLY A 93 15.15 -7.62 2.23
N GLY A 94 14.98 -7.29 0.96
CA GLY A 94 15.73 -6.22 0.28
C GLY A 94 15.21 -4.80 0.52
N ALA A 95 14.38 -4.60 1.55
CA ALA A 95 13.88 -3.30 1.94
C ALA A 95 15.02 -2.28 2.15
N GLY A 96 14.84 -1.05 1.66
CA GLY A 96 15.87 -0.01 1.66
C GLY A 96 16.86 -0.10 0.49
N GLY A 97 16.85 -1.22 -0.24
CA GLY A 97 17.65 -1.44 -1.45
C GLY A 97 17.03 -0.88 -2.72
N GLN A 98 17.71 -1.12 -3.84
CA GLN A 98 17.21 -0.77 -5.18
C GLN A 98 16.14 -1.77 -5.64
N VAL A 99 15.15 -1.28 -6.40
CA VAL A 99 14.17 -2.14 -7.06
C VAL A 99 14.65 -2.44 -8.48
N VAL A 100 14.72 -3.72 -8.83
CA VAL A 100 15.10 -4.19 -10.17
C VAL A 100 14.00 -5.08 -10.75
N THR A 101 13.86 -5.08 -12.08
CA THR A 101 13.02 -6.06 -12.78
C THR A 101 13.92 -6.96 -13.58
N VAL A 102 13.75 -8.27 -13.42
CA VAL A 102 14.50 -9.31 -14.13
C VAL A 102 13.56 -10.10 -15.02
N THR A 103 14.03 -10.41 -16.22
CA THR A 103 13.29 -11.18 -17.25
C THR A 103 14.10 -12.35 -17.77
N ASP A 104 15.31 -12.56 -17.24
CA ASP A 104 16.23 -13.61 -17.66
C ASP A 104 17.07 -14.10 -16.47
N GLN A 105 17.65 -15.29 -16.63
CA GLN A 105 18.42 -15.96 -15.58
C GLN A 105 19.67 -15.15 -15.19
N ALA A 106 20.35 -14.53 -16.15
CA ALA A 106 21.60 -13.82 -15.90
C ALA A 106 21.39 -12.61 -14.97
N SER A 107 20.34 -11.82 -15.22
CA SER A 107 19.97 -10.68 -14.38
C SER A 107 19.44 -11.13 -13.02
N LEU A 108 18.63 -12.20 -12.96
CA LEU A 108 18.18 -12.79 -11.69
C LEU A 108 19.37 -13.23 -10.84
N ALA A 109 20.29 -14.02 -11.39
CA ALA A 109 21.48 -14.51 -10.68
C ALA A 109 22.39 -13.36 -10.23
N LYS A 110 22.59 -12.34 -11.08
CA LYS A 110 23.39 -11.15 -10.76
C LYS A 110 22.87 -10.44 -9.51
N TYR A 111 21.58 -10.12 -9.46
CA TYR A 111 21.03 -9.35 -8.35
C TYR A 111 20.77 -10.22 -7.11
N ALA A 112 20.41 -11.49 -7.28
CA ALA A 112 20.18 -12.40 -6.15
C ALA A 112 21.45 -12.68 -5.34
N SER A 113 22.60 -12.76 -6.01
CA SER A 113 23.91 -13.00 -5.36
C SER A 113 24.65 -11.74 -4.93
N ALA A 114 24.14 -10.55 -5.25
CA ALA A 114 24.77 -9.29 -4.92
C ALA A 114 24.83 -9.06 -3.39
N PRO A 115 25.88 -8.41 -2.86
CA PRO A 115 25.96 -8.10 -1.43
C PRO A 115 24.99 -7.00 -1.00
N GLU A 116 24.57 -6.12 -1.91
CA GLU A 116 23.65 -5.02 -1.59
C GLU A 116 22.21 -5.50 -1.44
N PRO A 117 21.36 -4.82 -0.65
CA PRO A 117 19.94 -5.13 -0.59
C PRO A 117 19.26 -4.88 -1.94
N TYR A 118 18.41 -5.82 -2.36
CA TYR A 118 17.65 -5.71 -3.60
C TYR A 118 16.21 -6.22 -3.46
N VAL A 119 15.28 -5.45 -4.01
CA VAL A 119 13.94 -5.93 -4.34
C VAL A 119 13.91 -6.34 -5.81
N ILE A 120 13.98 -7.66 -6.03
CA ILE A 120 14.10 -8.30 -7.33
C ILE A 120 12.73 -8.75 -7.80
N ARG A 121 12.20 -8.07 -8.82
CA ARG A 121 10.90 -8.37 -9.42
C ARG A 121 11.07 -9.31 -10.61
N VAL A 122 10.61 -10.54 -10.48
CA VAL A 122 10.63 -11.54 -11.56
C VAL A 122 9.41 -11.32 -12.45
N LYS A 123 9.65 -10.94 -13.70
CA LYS A 123 8.58 -10.65 -14.67
C LYS A 123 8.55 -11.70 -15.76
N GLY A 124 7.46 -12.45 -15.81
CA GLY A 124 7.31 -13.57 -16.74
C GLY A 124 8.10 -14.80 -16.30
N SER A 125 8.29 -15.71 -17.25
CA SER A 125 8.91 -17.01 -17.01
C SER A 125 10.41 -16.96 -17.31
N ILE A 126 11.23 -17.37 -16.33
CA ILE A 126 12.68 -17.51 -16.48
C ILE A 126 13.03 -19.00 -16.45
N ALA A 127 13.38 -19.55 -17.61
CA ALA A 127 13.95 -20.90 -17.70
C ALA A 127 15.42 -20.87 -17.24
N VAL A 128 15.77 -21.78 -16.34
CA VAL A 128 17.12 -21.90 -15.79
C VAL A 128 17.89 -22.98 -16.53
N GLU A 129 19.07 -22.60 -17.01
CA GLU A 129 20.02 -23.50 -17.66
C GLU A 129 21.41 -23.44 -16.99
N PRO A 130 22.13 -24.56 -16.88
CA PRO A 130 21.68 -25.93 -17.19
C PRO A 130 20.47 -26.37 -16.36
N PHE A 131 19.61 -27.22 -16.91
CA PHE A 131 18.48 -27.83 -16.18
C PHE A 131 18.88 -28.31 -14.77
N GLY A 132 18.11 -27.93 -13.76
CA GLY A 132 18.34 -28.23 -12.35
C GLY A 132 19.35 -27.33 -11.65
N SER A 133 19.90 -26.31 -12.32
CA SER A 133 20.92 -25.44 -11.72
C SER A 133 20.36 -24.49 -10.66
N ASN A 134 21.25 -24.14 -9.74
CA ASN A 134 20.95 -23.32 -8.58
C ASN A 134 21.19 -21.83 -8.90
N ILE A 135 20.27 -20.99 -8.44
CA ILE A 135 20.41 -19.54 -8.36
C ILE A 135 20.63 -19.19 -6.90
N VAL A 136 21.84 -18.74 -6.56
CA VAL A 136 22.19 -18.36 -5.20
C VAL A 136 21.49 -17.05 -4.81
N VAL A 137 20.82 -17.07 -3.67
CA VAL A 137 20.21 -15.90 -3.02
C VAL A 137 21.00 -15.55 -1.77
N ALA A 138 21.69 -14.41 -1.82
CA ALA A 138 22.42 -13.84 -0.69
C ALA A 138 21.46 -13.18 0.32
N SER A 139 22.01 -12.69 1.43
CA SER A 139 21.24 -11.97 2.45
C SER A 139 20.61 -10.68 1.90
N ASP A 140 19.59 -10.17 2.61
CA ASP A 140 18.92 -8.89 2.32
C ASP A 140 18.29 -8.84 0.92
N LYS A 141 17.54 -9.90 0.57
CA LYS A 141 16.86 -10.02 -0.73
C LYS A 141 15.36 -10.14 -0.57
N THR A 142 14.63 -9.45 -1.44
CA THR A 142 13.23 -9.77 -1.73
C THR A 142 13.17 -10.24 -3.16
N VAL A 143 12.86 -11.51 -3.40
CA VAL A 143 12.58 -12.04 -4.75
C VAL A 143 11.07 -12.19 -4.87
N ILE A 144 10.46 -11.40 -5.74
CA ILE A 144 9.00 -11.30 -5.84
C ILE A 144 8.50 -11.42 -7.28
N GLY A 145 7.48 -12.26 -7.51
CA GLY A 145 6.83 -12.35 -8.82
C GLY A 145 5.96 -11.12 -9.13
N VAL A 146 6.01 -10.67 -10.38
CA VAL A 146 5.15 -9.58 -10.86
C VAL A 146 3.75 -10.12 -11.19
N GLY A 147 2.74 -9.61 -10.48
CA GLY A 147 1.37 -10.12 -10.59
C GLY A 147 1.32 -11.61 -10.31
N ASP A 148 0.57 -12.38 -11.10
CA ASP A 148 0.51 -13.84 -10.98
C ASP A 148 1.37 -14.55 -12.05
N THR A 149 2.38 -13.87 -12.60
CA THR A 149 3.12 -14.30 -13.81
C THR A 149 4.62 -14.55 -13.63
N GLY A 150 5.19 -14.22 -12.47
CA GLY A 150 6.61 -14.44 -12.23
C GLY A 150 6.90 -15.93 -12.02
N GLU A 151 7.75 -16.52 -12.86
CA GLU A 151 8.11 -17.93 -12.75
C GLU A 151 9.62 -18.17 -12.83
N ILE A 152 10.06 -19.20 -12.10
CA ILE A 152 11.38 -19.83 -12.24
C ILE A 152 11.12 -21.28 -12.67
N VAL A 153 11.64 -21.65 -13.81
CA VAL A 153 11.36 -22.95 -14.45
C VAL A 153 12.67 -23.72 -14.58
N HIS A 154 12.63 -25.01 -14.24
CA HIS A 154 13.77 -25.93 -14.27
C HIS A 154 14.91 -25.64 -13.26
N GLY A 155 14.81 -24.63 -12.40
CA GLY A 155 15.89 -24.23 -11.49
C GLY A 155 15.49 -24.17 -10.02
N GLU A 156 16.51 -24.06 -9.16
CA GLU A 156 16.41 -23.97 -7.70
C GLU A 156 16.79 -22.56 -7.23
N LEU A 157 16.10 -22.03 -6.21
CA LEU A 157 16.63 -20.92 -5.39
C LEU A 157 17.40 -21.48 -4.20
N HIS A 158 18.67 -21.13 -4.08
CA HIS A 158 19.57 -21.68 -3.07
C HIS A 158 20.05 -20.62 -2.08
N LEU A 159 19.75 -20.80 -0.80
CA LEU A 159 20.24 -19.95 0.30
C LEU A 159 21.32 -20.72 1.05
N THR A 160 22.55 -20.24 0.91
CA THR A 160 23.73 -20.85 1.54
C THR A 160 23.73 -20.71 3.07
N PRO A 161 24.48 -21.54 3.80
CA PRO A 161 24.68 -21.40 5.24
C PRO A 161 25.04 -19.98 5.68
N GLY A 162 24.27 -19.44 6.63
CA GLY A 162 24.45 -18.08 7.16
C GLY A 162 23.73 -16.97 6.38
N THR A 163 23.01 -17.30 5.29
CA THR A 163 22.13 -16.34 4.62
C THR A 163 21.03 -15.89 5.58
N SER A 164 20.76 -14.58 5.62
CA SER A 164 19.76 -14.00 6.50
C SER A 164 18.91 -12.93 5.83
N ASN A 165 17.75 -12.65 6.42
CA ASN A 165 16.87 -11.56 6.00
C ASN A 165 16.42 -11.67 4.52
N VAL A 166 15.71 -12.76 4.18
CA VAL A 166 15.26 -13.03 2.81
C VAL A 166 13.74 -13.19 2.74
N ILE A 167 13.13 -12.58 1.72
CA ILE A 167 11.72 -12.77 1.36
C ILE A 167 11.66 -13.40 -0.03
N ILE A 168 11.00 -14.55 -0.17
CA ILE A 168 10.68 -15.15 -1.48
C ILE A 168 9.17 -15.22 -1.60
N ARG A 169 8.61 -14.51 -2.57
CA ARG A 169 7.17 -14.25 -2.59
C ARG A 169 6.53 -14.24 -3.97
N ASN A 170 5.28 -14.70 -4.05
CA ASN A 170 4.42 -14.49 -5.23
C ASN A 170 4.97 -15.12 -6.53
N LEU A 171 5.81 -16.16 -6.42
CA LEU A 171 6.42 -16.85 -7.56
C LEU A 171 5.75 -18.18 -7.84
N THR A 172 5.80 -18.63 -9.09
CA THR A 172 5.71 -20.06 -9.42
C THR A 172 7.11 -20.62 -9.64
N ILE A 173 7.50 -21.66 -8.91
CA ILE A 173 8.77 -22.38 -9.11
C ILE A 173 8.42 -23.82 -9.49
N ARG A 174 8.86 -24.27 -10.67
CA ARG A 174 8.38 -25.53 -11.24
C ARG A 174 9.33 -26.25 -12.18
N ASP A 175 9.04 -27.54 -12.35
CA ASP A 175 9.46 -28.39 -13.47
C ASP A 175 10.95 -28.74 -13.54
N SER A 176 11.64 -28.88 -12.40
CA SER A 176 12.95 -29.55 -12.36
C SER A 176 12.83 -31.09 -12.18
N TYR A 177 11.62 -31.65 -12.24
CA TYR A 177 11.39 -33.09 -12.13
C TYR A 177 12.09 -33.90 -13.22
N VAL A 178 12.68 -35.04 -12.84
CA VAL A 178 13.30 -36.00 -13.74
C VAL A 178 12.36 -37.19 -13.92
N GLU A 179 11.96 -37.47 -15.16
CA GLU A 179 11.03 -38.55 -15.48
C GLU A 179 11.56 -39.90 -14.97
N GLY A 180 10.69 -40.64 -14.26
CA GLY A 180 11.03 -41.91 -13.63
C GLY A 180 11.73 -41.81 -12.26
N ASP A 181 12.07 -40.61 -11.78
CA ASP A 181 12.69 -40.39 -10.47
C ASP A 181 11.69 -39.81 -9.45
N TRP A 182 10.53 -40.47 -9.28
CA TRP A 182 9.48 -40.03 -8.35
C TRP A 182 9.99 -39.81 -6.91
N ASP A 183 10.96 -40.62 -6.47
CA ASP A 183 11.55 -40.50 -5.13
C ASP A 183 12.62 -39.42 -5.03
N GLY A 184 12.99 -38.79 -6.15
CA GLY A 184 14.01 -37.73 -6.24
C GLY A 184 15.32 -38.18 -5.62
N LYS A 185 15.89 -39.29 -6.10
CA LYS A 185 17.13 -39.89 -5.56
C LYS A 185 18.31 -39.79 -6.51
N THR A 186 18.06 -39.37 -7.75
CA THR A 186 19.12 -39.18 -8.75
C THR A 186 19.60 -37.74 -8.82
N THR A 187 18.77 -36.78 -8.37
CA THR A 187 19.08 -35.35 -8.33
C THR A 187 18.66 -34.73 -7.00
N ASP A 188 19.25 -33.58 -6.66
CA ASP A 188 18.95 -32.77 -5.47
C ASP A 188 18.30 -31.44 -5.90
N PHE A 189 17.38 -31.51 -6.89
CA PHE A 189 16.79 -30.31 -7.49
C PHE A 189 15.57 -29.88 -6.69
N ASP A 190 15.79 -29.01 -5.71
CA ASP A 190 14.70 -28.40 -4.94
C ASP A 190 14.07 -27.23 -5.69
N ALA A 191 12.86 -26.81 -5.29
CA ALA A 191 12.37 -25.48 -5.67
C ALA A 191 13.08 -24.38 -4.89
N ILE A 192 13.17 -24.55 -3.56
CA ILE A 192 13.90 -23.67 -2.67
C ILE A 192 14.63 -24.54 -1.65
N GLN A 193 15.96 -24.39 -1.60
CA GLN A 193 16.79 -25.02 -0.59
C GLN A 193 17.43 -23.96 0.29
N MET A 194 17.37 -24.14 1.60
CA MET A 194 18.01 -23.24 2.55
C MET A 194 18.59 -23.97 3.74
N ASP A 195 19.83 -23.63 4.08
CA ASP A 195 20.61 -24.29 5.13
C ASP A 195 21.03 -23.26 6.18
N THR A 196 20.80 -23.53 7.47
CA THR A 196 21.24 -22.65 8.59
C THR A 196 20.98 -21.16 8.30
N VAL A 197 19.75 -20.85 7.87
CA VAL A 197 19.33 -19.47 7.58
C VAL A 197 18.77 -18.77 8.81
N ASP A 198 18.68 -17.45 8.77
CA ASP A 198 18.17 -16.63 9.85
C ASP A 198 17.19 -15.57 9.29
N HIS A 199 15.97 -15.48 9.80
CA HIS A 199 14.95 -14.53 9.35
C HIS A 199 14.57 -14.67 7.87
N VAL A 200 13.87 -15.75 7.51
CA VAL A 200 13.38 -16.00 6.13
C VAL A 200 11.86 -16.11 6.08
N TRP A 201 11.26 -15.44 5.08
CA TRP A 201 9.82 -15.49 4.81
C TRP A 201 9.52 -16.01 3.40
N ILE A 202 8.83 -17.16 3.33
CA ILE A 202 8.39 -17.80 2.09
C ILE A 202 6.87 -17.65 1.98
N ASP A 203 6.40 -16.85 1.03
CA ASP A 203 5.02 -16.37 1.05
C ASP A 203 4.31 -16.37 -0.31
N HIS A 204 3.05 -16.82 -0.38
CA HIS A 204 2.25 -16.75 -1.61
C HIS A 204 2.91 -17.36 -2.87
N ASN A 205 3.78 -18.36 -2.72
CA ASN A 205 4.40 -19.04 -3.84
C ASN A 205 3.59 -20.25 -4.28
N ARG A 206 3.79 -20.71 -5.52
CA ARG A 206 3.37 -22.02 -6.00
C ARG A 206 4.62 -22.82 -6.32
N LEU A 207 4.84 -23.90 -5.59
CA LEU A 207 5.98 -24.81 -5.77
C LEU A 207 5.44 -26.16 -6.22
N GLN A 208 5.92 -26.69 -7.35
CA GLN A 208 5.39 -27.93 -7.91
C GLN A 208 6.38 -28.66 -8.80
N HIS A 209 6.25 -30.00 -8.85
CA HIS A 209 6.88 -30.83 -9.87
C HIS A 209 8.41 -30.61 -9.99
N MET A 210 9.11 -30.76 -8.87
CA MET A 210 10.57 -30.61 -8.77
C MET A 210 11.28 -31.97 -8.76
N GLY A 211 12.62 -32.00 -8.71
CA GLY A 211 13.40 -33.23 -8.62
C GLY A 211 13.41 -33.85 -7.22
N ASP A 212 13.82 -33.10 -6.19
CA ASP A 212 13.81 -33.57 -4.78
C ASP A 212 12.66 -32.96 -3.98
N GLY A 213 12.89 -31.83 -3.30
CA GLY A 213 11.96 -31.17 -2.40
C GLY A 213 11.27 -29.98 -3.06
N LEU A 214 10.09 -29.58 -2.56
CA LEU A 214 9.57 -28.26 -2.92
C LEU A 214 10.21 -27.16 -2.06
N LEU A 215 10.41 -27.42 -0.78
CA LEU A 215 11.03 -26.49 0.16
C LEU A 215 11.80 -27.24 1.24
N ASP A 216 13.13 -27.18 1.18
CA ASP A 216 13.99 -27.80 2.17
C ASP A 216 14.65 -26.75 3.07
N ILE A 217 14.37 -26.87 4.38
CA ILE A 217 14.76 -25.93 5.44
C ILE A 217 15.67 -26.65 6.42
N ARG A 218 16.92 -26.81 6.02
CA ARG A 218 17.81 -27.80 6.63
C ARG A 218 18.67 -27.18 7.73
N LYS A 219 19.24 -28.07 8.54
CA LYS A 219 20.17 -27.78 9.64
C LYS A 219 19.54 -26.83 10.67
N ASP A 220 20.29 -25.84 11.12
CA ASP A 220 19.97 -24.96 12.24
C ASP A 220 19.31 -23.66 11.77
N SER A 221 18.24 -23.75 10.97
CA SER A 221 17.56 -22.58 10.40
C SER A 221 16.59 -21.93 11.41
N GLN A 222 16.70 -20.63 11.65
CA GLN A 222 15.95 -19.93 12.70
C GLN A 222 15.10 -18.77 12.14
N TYR A 223 14.05 -18.41 12.87
CA TYR A 223 13.14 -17.32 12.52
C TYR A 223 12.50 -17.45 11.13
N VAL A 224 11.93 -18.63 10.82
CA VAL A 224 11.35 -18.91 9.51
C VAL A 224 9.83 -18.83 9.54
N THR A 225 9.22 -18.27 8.50
CA THR A 225 7.77 -18.34 8.28
C THR A 225 7.45 -18.73 6.85
N VAL A 226 6.54 -19.70 6.71
CA VAL A 226 6.07 -20.25 5.43
C VAL A 226 4.57 -20.04 5.39
N SER A 227 4.09 -19.04 4.66
CA SER A 227 2.68 -18.64 4.70
C SER A 227 2.02 -18.56 3.32
N TYR A 228 0.75 -18.94 3.23
CA TYR A 228 -0.05 -18.79 2.01
C TYR A 228 0.56 -19.41 0.73
N ASN A 229 1.44 -20.41 0.83
CA ASN A 229 2.00 -21.07 -0.36
C ASN A 229 1.12 -22.22 -0.85
N GLN A 230 1.30 -22.61 -2.10
CA GLN A 230 0.74 -23.82 -2.70
C GLN A 230 1.87 -24.81 -2.98
N PHE A 231 1.83 -25.96 -2.33
CA PHE A 231 2.69 -27.11 -2.55
C PHE A 231 1.91 -28.14 -3.35
N ARG A 232 2.31 -28.42 -4.60
CA ARG A 232 1.47 -29.19 -5.52
C ARG A 232 2.19 -30.33 -6.22
N ASN A 233 1.46 -31.42 -6.44
CA ASN A 233 1.79 -32.48 -7.40
C ASN A 233 3.24 -32.98 -7.26
N HIS A 234 3.60 -33.48 -6.07
CA HIS A 234 4.99 -33.73 -5.73
C HIS A 234 5.16 -34.77 -4.62
N ASN A 235 6.27 -35.50 -4.61
CA ASN A 235 6.50 -36.51 -3.56
C ASN A 235 6.83 -35.86 -2.21
N LYS A 236 7.95 -35.14 -2.14
CA LYS A 236 8.56 -34.60 -0.91
C LYS A 236 8.29 -33.10 -0.81
N ALA A 237 7.23 -32.68 -0.12
CA ALA A 237 6.86 -31.26 -0.13
C ALA A 237 7.83 -30.37 0.67
N LEU A 238 8.00 -30.64 1.97
CA LEU A 238 8.69 -29.72 2.88
C LEU A 238 9.50 -30.47 3.95
N GLY A 239 10.82 -30.54 3.77
CA GLY A 239 11.78 -31.10 4.73
C GLY A 239 12.33 -30.04 5.68
N ILE A 240 12.44 -30.36 6.98
CA ILE A 240 12.98 -29.43 7.98
C ILE A 240 13.98 -30.15 8.89
N GLY A 241 15.14 -29.54 9.11
CA GLY A 241 16.15 -30.01 10.06
C GLY A 241 17.22 -30.92 9.44
N TRP A 242 17.37 -32.15 9.96
CA TRP A 242 18.48 -33.08 9.66
C TRP A 242 19.83 -32.73 10.29
N THR A 243 19.76 -32.12 11.46
CA THR A 243 20.87 -31.97 12.40
C THR A 243 20.47 -32.58 13.74
N THR A 244 21.43 -32.90 14.59
CA THR A 244 21.14 -33.37 15.95
C THR A 244 20.72 -32.22 16.88
N ASN A 245 21.01 -30.98 16.50
CA ASN A 245 20.65 -29.77 17.25
C ASN A 245 19.14 -29.51 17.19
N ALA A 246 18.57 -29.04 18.30
CA ALA A 246 17.15 -28.69 18.40
C ALA A 246 16.95 -27.16 18.39
N LEU A 247 17.30 -26.49 17.29
CA LEU A 247 17.37 -25.01 17.21
C LEU A 247 16.32 -24.38 16.29
N THR A 248 15.78 -25.13 15.33
CA THR A 248 14.92 -24.57 14.29
C THR A 248 13.61 -24.02 14.83
N GLN A 249 13.27 -22.80 14.41
CA GLN A 249 12.04 -22.10 14.81
C GLN A 249 11.26 -21.74 13.55
N ILE A 250 10.06 -22.29 13.39
CA ILE A 250 9.29 -22.15 12.16
C ILE A 250 7.79 -22.00 12.39
N THR A 251 7.19 -21.09 11.62
CA THR A 251 5.74 -20.92 11.50
C THR A 251 5.31 -21.37 10.11
N ILE A 252 4.24 -22.17 10.02
CA ILE A 252 3.70 -22.67 8.75
C ILE A 252 2.19 -22.47 8.77
N ASP A 253 1.67 -21.56 7.96
CA ASP A 253 0.24 -21.25 8.01
C ASP A 253 -0.42 -20.90 6.68
N HIS A 254 -1.72 -21.19 6.58
CA HIS A 254 -2.52 -20.91 5.39
C HIS A 254 -1.96 -21.50 4.08
N ASN A 255 -1.09 -22.52 4.16
CA ASN A 255 -0.57 -23.18 2.98
C ASN A 255 -1.54 -24.26 2.48
N TRP A 256 -1.53 -24.46 1.17
CA TRP A 256 -2.24 -25.55 0.51
C TRP A 256 -1.27 -26.65 0.09
N PHE A 257 -1.36 -27.82 0.70
CA PHE A 257 -0.69 -29.02 0.24
C PHE A 257 -1.71 -29.86 -0.54
N THR A 258 -1.50 -30.03 -1.84
CA THR A 258 -2.44 -30.76 -2.69
C THR A 258 -1.76 -31.61 -3.75
N GLY A 259 -2.16 -32.87 -3.88
CA GLY A 259 -1.44 -33.79 -4.78
C GLY A 259 -0.02 -34.06 -4.29
N THR A 260 0.23 -33.94 -2.99
CA THR A 260 1.54 -34.25 -2.39
C THR A 260 1.50 -35.62 -1.72
N LYS A 261 2.62 -36.36 -1.70
CA LYS A 261 2.69 -37.68 -1.03
C LYS A 261 3.03 -37.54 0.45
N GLN A 262 4.12 -36.85 0.77
CA GLN A 262 4.67 -36.80 2.12
C GLN A 262 5.42 -35.50 2.42
N ARG A 263 5.94 -35.41 3.66
CA ARG A 263 6.67 -34.26 4.18
C ARG A 263 5.81 -33.00 4.08
N ASN A 264 4.60 -33.00 4.66
CA ASN A 264 3.68 -31.86 4.54
C ASN A 264 3.51 -31.02 5.82
N PRO A 265 4.49 -30.81 6.74
CA PRO A 265 5.94 -31.02 6.62
C PRO A 265 6.46 -32.28 7.34
N SER A 266 7.74 -32.62 7.14
CA SER A 266 8.52 -33.51 8.02
C SER A 266 9.52 -32.67 8.82
N ALA A 267 9.30 -32.54 10.13
CA ALA A 267 10.04 -31.64 11.01
C ALA A 267 10.94 -32.38 11.98
N ASP A 268 12.26 -32.36 11.75
CA ASP A 268 13.24 -33.06 12.56
C ASP A 268 14.04 -32.10 13.45
N ASN A 269 14.09 -32.39 14.76
CA ASN A 269 14.76 -31.59 15.77
C ASN A 269 14.48 -30.07 15.67
N CYS A 270 13.21 -29.68 15.54
CA CYS A 270 12.83 -28.27 15.63
C CYS A 270 12.67 -27.85 17.09
N ALA A 271 13.30 -26.74 17.49
CA ALA A 271 13.03 -26.12 18.79
C ALA A 271 11.54 -25.85 18.94
N TYR A 272 10.93 -25.27 17.89
CA TYR A 272 9.52 -24.90 17.81
C TYR A 272 9.00 -24.99 16.37
N ALA A 273 7.96 -25.79 16.14
CA ALA A 273 7.23 -25.86 14.88
C ALA A 273 5.75 -25.52 15.12
N HIS A 274 5.32 -24.33 14.70
CA HIS A 274 3.92 -23.90 14.82
C HIS A 274 3.23 -23.98 13.46
N LEU A 275 2.22 -24.84 13.36
CA LEU A 275 1.43 -25.05 12.14
C LEU A 275 0.00 -24.61 12.42
N TYR A 276 -0.57 -23.72 11.63
CA TYR A 276 -1.99 -23.39 11.79
C TYR A 276 -2.72 -23.06 10.49
N ASN A 277 -4.01 -23.34 10.44
CA ASN A 277 -4.88 -23.03 9.30
C ASN A 277 -4.34 -23.52 7.92
N ASN A 278 -3.58 -24.62 7.89
CA ASN A 278 -3.14 -25.23 6.63
C ASN A 278 -4.22 -26.17 6.07
N TYR A 279 -4.26 -26.32 4.75
CA TYR A 279 -5.15 -27.26 4.08
C TYR A 279 -4.34 -28.36 3.39
N LEU A 280 -4.58 -29.62 3.77
CA LEU A 280 -4.01 -30.79 3.13
C LEU A 280 -5.12 -31.56 2.43
N SER A 281 -4.98 -31.80 1.12
CA SER A 281 -6.02 -32.44 0.30
C SER A 281 -5.44 -33.29 -0.81
N ALA A 282 -6.21 -34.26 -1.30
CA ALA A 282 -5.86 -35.05 -2.48
C ALA A 282 -4.43 -35.63 -2.39
N GLN A 283 -4.09 -36.22 -1.24
CA GLN A 283 -2.78 -36.85 -1.04
C GLN A 283 -2.57 -37.95 -2.08
N VAL A 284 -1.35 -38.07 -2.60
CA VAL A 284 -1.01 -39.14 -3.55
C VAL A 284 -1.15 -40.48 -2.86
N ALA A 285 -1.92 -41.39 -3.48
CA ALA A 285 -2.12 -42.75 -3.01
C ALA A 285 -1.43 -43.74 -3.96
N ASP A 286 -0.16 -44.05 -3.69
CA ASP A 286 0.68 -44.94 -4.51
C ASP A 286 0.92 -46.32 -3.86
N ALA A 287 0.02 -46.72 -2.94
CA ALA A 287 0.06 -47.97 -2.19
C ALA A 287 1.29 -48.18 -1.28
N ASP A 288 2.11 -47.14 -1.05
CA ASP A 288 3.16 -47.12 -0.03
C ASP A 288 2.61 -46.55 1.29
N PRO A 289 2.30 -47.39 2.30
CA PRO A 289 1.72 -46.92 3.55
C PRO A 289 2.77 -46.33 4.50
N VAL A 290 4.07 -46.50 4.23
CA VAL A 290 5.14 -46.12 5.17
C VAL A 290 5.54 -44.66 4.96
N TRP A 291 5.71 -44.26 3.70
CA TRP A 291 6.17 -42.91 3.35
C TRP A 291 5.05 -42.03 2.79
N THR A 292 3.82 -42.23 3.26
CA THR A 292 2.65 -41.40 2.90
C THR A 292 2.05 -40.81 4.17
N TYR A 293 2.29 -39.51 4.41
CA TYR A 293 1.84 -38.83 5.63
C TYR A 293 1.61 -37.33 5.44
N GLY A 294 0.80 -36.75 6.33
CA GLY A 294 0.63 -35.30 6.46
C GLY A 294 1.82 -34.68 7.19
N ASN A 295 1.65 -34.38 8.48
CA ASN A 295 2.69 -33.77 9.30
C ASN A 295 3.45 -34.83 10.11
N TRP A 296 4.77 -34.73 10.22
CA TRP A 296 5.55 -35.61 11.10
C TRP A 296 6.49 -34.80 11.99
N ALA A 297 6.29 -34.86 13.31
CA ALA A 297 7.23 -34.38 14.32
C ALA A 297 8.27 -35.47 14.64
N ARG A 298 9.52 -35.25 14.23
CA ARG A 298 10.62 -36.21 14.36
C ARG A 298 11.66 -35.77 15.38
N GLY A 299 12.45 -36.74 15.86
CA GLY A 299 13.55 -36.45 16.79
C GLY A 299 13.02 -35.78 18.06
N ARG A 300 13.54 -34.59 18.39
CA ARG A 300 13.15 -33.79 19.56
C ARG A 300 12.25 -32.60 19.22
N THR A 301 11.56 -32.66 18.08
CA THR A 301 10.68 -31.57 17.64
C THR A 301 9.56 -31.29 18.65
N ARG A 302 9.32 -30.02 18.95
CA ARG A 302 8.12 -29.55 19.66
C ARG A 302 7.16 -28.91 18.66
N MET A 303 6.08 -29.61 18.32
CA MET A 303 5.11 -29.20 17.30
C MET A 303 3.76 -28.82 17.89
N VAL A 304 3.19 -27.72 17.40
CA VAL A 304 1.81 -27.30 17.71
C VAL A 304 1.05 -27.19 16.39
N ILE A 305 -0.11 -27.86 16.29
CA ILE A 305 -1.00 -27.80 15.14
C ILE A 305 -2.35 -27.20 15.56
N GLU A 306 -2.78 -26.09 14.95
CA GLU A 306 -4.04 -25.42 15.28
C GLU A 306 -4.93 -25.16 14.07
N ASN A 307 -6.20 -25.56 14.14
CA ASN A 307 -7.24 -25.26 13.13
C ASN A 307 -6.87 -25.58 11.67
N SER A 308 -6.03 -26.59 11.42
CA SER A 308 -5.75 -27.08 10.07
C SER A 308 -6.89 -27.96 9.54
N TYR A 309 -6.95 -28.19 8.24
CA TYR A 309 -7.97 -29.03 7.60
C TYR A 309 -7.29 -30.13 6.79
N TYR A 310 -7.71 -31.38 7.01
CA TYR A 310 -7.19 -32.55 6.31
C TYR A 310 -8.35 -33.24 5.61
N ASP A 311 -8.26 -33.42 4.30
CA ASP A 311 -9.25 -34.15 3.49
C ASP A 311 -8.60 -35.28 2.70
N GLY A 312 -8.91 -36.53 3.05
CA GLY A 312 -8.36 -37.70 2.35
C GLY A 312 -6.87 -37.93 2.62
N VAL A 313 -6.38 -37.58 3.82
CA VAL A 313 -4.97 -37.69 4.21
C VAL A 313 -4.76 -38.93 5.09
N GLN A 314 -3.81 -39.78 4.72
CA GLN A 314 -3.26 -40.85 5.53
C GLN A 314 -2.21 -40.29 6.49
N HIS A 315 -2.19 -40.76 7.73
CA HIS A 315 -1.31 -40.27 8.80
C HIS A 315 -1.33 -38.72 8.86
N PRO A 316 -2.50 -38.08 9.06
CA PRO A 316 -2.64 -36.62 9.01
C PRO A 316 -1.61 -35.90 9.88
N TYR A 317 -1.34 -36.43 11.07
CA TYR A 317 -0.21 -36.00 11.89
C TYR A 317 0.32 -37.15 12.74
N GLN A 318 1.64 -37.24 12.87
CA GLN A 318 2.32 -38.28 13.63
C GLN A 318 3.59 -37.75 14.32
N ALA A 319 4.04 -38.45 15.35
CA ALA A 319 5.21 -38.06 16.14
C ALA A 319 6.13 -39.25 16.47
N ASP A 320 7.43 -38.99 16.55
CA ASP A 320 8.41 -39.90 17.16
C ASP A 320 8.25 -39.90 18.68
N THR A 321 8.61 -40.99 19.35
CA THR A 321 8.47 -41.12 20.82
C THR A 321 9.29 -40.10 21.60
N THR A 322 10.31 -39.51 20.99
CA THR A 322 11.17 -38.46 21.56
C THR A 322 10.70 -37.04 21.26
N ALA A 323 9.66 -36.89 20.43
CA ALA A 323 9.10 -35.60 20.03
C ALA A 323 7.87 -35.26 20.88
N GLU A 324 7.44 -34.00 20.81
CA GLU A 324 6.19 -33.52 21.38
C GLU A 324 5.31 -32.96 20.27
N LEU A 325 4.02 -33.33 20.26
CA LEU A 325 3.05 -32.85 19.28
C LEU A 325 1.72 -32.58 19.99
N VAL A 326 1.25 -31.34 19.90
CA VAL A 326 -0.07 -30.95 20.40
C VAL A 326 -0.93 -30.48 19.24
N GLN A 327 -2.11 -31.06 19.07
CA GLN A 327 -3.09 -30.65 18.06
C GLN A 327 -4.36 -30.08 18.72
N ARG A 328 -4.92 -29.00 18.15
CA ARG A 328 -6.15 -28.35 18.63
C ARG A 328 -7.00 -27.84 17.45
N GLY A 329 -8.30 -28.14 17.46
CA GLY A 329 -9.29 -27.49 16.57
C GLY A 329 -9.23 -27.83 15.07
N SER A 330 -8.29 -28.66 14.62
CA SER A 330 -8.22 -29.16 13.24
C SER A 330 -9.40 -30.06 12.88
N ILE A 331 -9.77 -30.08 11.60
CA ILE A 331 -10.81 -30.96 11.05
C ILE A 331 -10.13 -32.09 10.27
N LEU A 332 -10.50 -33.32 10.60
CA LEU A 332 -10.10 -34.54 9.90
C LEU A 332 -11.29 -35.09 9.12
N ARG A 333 -11.23 -35.02 7.79
CA ARG A 333 -12.25 -35.53 6.88
C ARG A 333 -11.66 -36.63 6.01
N ASN A 334 -12.32 -37.79 5.97
CA ASN A 334 -11.89 -38.93 5.15
C ASN A 334 -10.42 -39.37 5.40
N THR A 335 -9.88 -39.16 6.59
CA THR A 335 -8.48 -39.48 6.93
C THR A 335 -8.33 -40.89 7.49
N THR A 336 -7.13 -41.46 7.38
CA THR A 336 -6.78 -42.78 7.95
C THR A 336 -5.40 -42.75 8.62
N GLY A 337 -5.01 -43.81 9.34
CA GLY A 337 -3.68 -43.92 9.94
C GLY A 337 -3.52 -43.18 11.27
N ARG A 338 -2.30 -42.69 11.52
CA ARG A 338 -1.89 -42.11 12.81
C ARG A 338 -2.40 -40.67 13.01
N THR A 339 -2.74 -40.37 14.26
CA THR A 339 -3.23 -39.07 14.73
C THR A 339 -2.62 -38.78 16.10
N ASP A 340 -1.28 -38.77 16.15
CA ASP A 340 -0.56 -38.73 17.40
C ASP A 340 -0.65 -37.35 18.08
N SER A 341 -0.78 -37.34 19.40
CA SER A 341 -0.75 -36.10 20.20
C SER A 341 -0.30 -36.44 21.61
N TRP A 342 0.86 -35.92 22.03
CA TRP A 342 1.42 -36.10 23.37
C TRP A 342 2.48 -35.05 23.70
N GLY A 343 2.82 -34.96 24.98
CA GLY A 343 3.70 -33.93 25.50
C GLY A 343 2.99 -32.59 25.66
N THR A 344 3.78 -31.54 25.81
CA THR A 344 3.29 -30.16 26.02
C THR A 344 3.61 -29.23 24.85
N ALA A 345 4.58 -29.62 24.02
CA ALA A 345 5.20 -28.84 22.97
C ALA A 345 5.62 -27.44 23.47
N PHE A 346 4.87 -26.41 23.13
CA PHE A 346 5.08 -25.03 23.57
C PHE A 346 3.80 -24.20 23.36
N ASN A 347 3.78 -22.95 23.82
CA ASN A 347 2.70 -22.02 23.54
C ASN A 347 3.16 -20.96 22.51
N PRO A 348 2.67 -20.98 21.26
CA PRO A 348 3.09 -20.01 20.23
C PRO A 348 2.81 -18.55 20.61
N ARG A 349 1.78 -18.30 21.44
CA ARG A 349 1.43 -16.95 21.91
C ARG A 349 2.47 -16.33 22.84
N ASP A 350 3.39 -17.12 23.39
CA ASP A 350 4.52 -16.59 24.17
C ASP A 350 5.55 -15.89 23.27
N PHE A 351 5.50 -16.13 21.95
CA PHE A 351 6.44 -15.61 20.97
C PHE A 351 5.84 -14.48 20.12
N TYR A 352 4.64 -14.68 19.54
CA TYR A 352 4.01 -13.69 18.66
C TYR A 352 2.47 -13.74 18.70
N GLY A 353 1.84 -12.64 18.28
CA GLY A 353 0.40 -12.56 18.07
C GLY A 353 -0.04 -13.19 16.75
N TYR A 354 -1.14 -13.93 16.76
CA TYR A 354 -1.77 -14.52 15.56
C TYR A 354 -3.28 -14.71 15.78
N ARG A 355 -4.02 -14.79 14.68
CA ARG A 355 -5.46 -15.09 14.69
C ARG A 355 -5.70 -16.40 13.97
N LEU A 356 -6.43 -17.30 14.62
CA LEU A 356 -6.92 -18.51 13.98
C LEU A 356 -8.19 -18.21 13.19
N ASP A 357 -8.20 -18.57 11.90
CA ASP A 357 -9.45 -18.71 11.16
C ASP A 357 -10.17 -20.00 11.63
N PRO A 358 -11.52 -20.06 11.55
CA PRO A 358 -12.24 -21.30 11.82
C PRO A 358 -11.78 -22.41 10.88
N ALA A 359 -11.46 -23.60 11.41
CA ALA A 359 -10.93 -24.70 10.60
C ALA A 359 -11.84 -25.04 9.41
N ALA A 360 -13.16 -24.98 9.56
CA ALA A 360 -14.11 -25.24 8.48
C ALA A 360 -14.04 -24.23 7.32
N ALA A 361 -13.53 -23.01 7.56
CA ALA A 361 -13.35 -21.99 6.53
C ALA A 361 -12.02 -22.14 5.77
N VAL A 362 -11.06 -22.89 6.33
CA VAL A 362 -9.70 -23.01 5.81
C VAL A 362 -9.66 -23.47 4.35
N PRO A 363 -10.40 -24.51 3.89
CA PRO A 363 -10.39 -24.90 2.48
C PRO A 363 -10.75 -23.74 1.54
N ALA A 364 -11.81 -23.00 1.85
CA ALA A 364 -12.27 -21.88 1.02
C ALA A 364 -11.31 -20.69 1.03
N LEU A 365 -10.68 -20.42 2.19
CA LEU A 365 -9.71 -19.33 2.33
C LEU A 365 -8.42 -19.66 1.59
N VAL A 366 -7.84 -20.81 1.88
CA VAL A 366 -6.54 -21.23 1.35
C VAL A 366 -6.61 -21.44 -0.17
N THR A 367 -7.64 -22.09 -0.70
CA THR A 367 -7.78 -22.27 -2.17
C THR A 367 -7.91 -20.96 -2.93
N ARG A 368 -8.42 -19.90 -2.28
CA ARG A 368 -8.59 -18.59 -2.89
C ARG A 368 -7.38 -17.67 -2.75
N PHE A 369 -6.73 -17.68 -1.59
CA PHE A 369 -5.75 -16.66 -1.23
C PHE A 369 -4.30 -17.18 -1.17
N SER A 370 -4.07 -18.49 -1.22
CA SER A 370 -2.71 -19.03 -1.34
C SER A 370 -2.17 -18.98 -2.77
N GLY A 371 -0.86 -19.02 -2.92
CA GLY A 371 -0.15 -18.96 -4.20
C GLY A 371 -0.15 -17.57 -4.82
N PRO A 372 0.40 -17.42 -6.04
CA PRO A 372 0.58 -16.11 -6.66
C PRO A 372 -0.74 -15.35 -6.84
N GLN A 373 -0.72 -14.05 -6.53
CA GLN A 373 -1.86 -13.14 -6.58
C GLN A 373 -1.53 -11.92 -7.46
N LYS A 374 -2.51 -11.47 -8.25
CA LYS A 374 -2.37 -10.27 -9.10
C LYS A 374 -2.15 -8.98 -8.30
N GLN A 375 -2.69 -8.93 -7.09
CA GLN A 375 -2.69 -7.75 -6.23
C GLN A 375 -1.46 -7.66 -5.32
N ILE A 376 -0.71 -8.77 -5.16
CA ILE A 376 0.57 -8.73 -4.45
C ILE A 376 1.59 -8.09 -5.39
N GLY A 377 2.22 -7.01 -4.93
CA GLY A 377 3.11 -6.20 -5.72
C GLY A 377 4.30 -5.73 -4.91
N THR A 378 5.01 -4.75 -5.44
CA THR A 378 6.17 -4.17 -4.76
C THR A 378 5.73 -3.00 -3.89
N THR A 379 5.91 -3.13 -2.58
CA THR A 379 5.63 -2.07 -1.61
C THR A 379 6.92 -1.58 -0.96
N LEU A 380 7.15 -0.27 -1.03
CA LEU A 380 8.28 0.44 -0.44
C LEU A 380 7.78 1.25 0.76
N ASN A 381 8.18 0.86 1.97
CA ASN A 381 7.67 1.45 3.21
C ASN A 381 8.48 2.67 3.65
N VAL A 382 7.82 3.79 3.92
CA VAL A 382 8.41 5.05 4.39
C VAL A 382 7.86 5.40 5.78
N PRO A 383 8.70 5.68 6.81
CA PRO A 383 10.15 5.72 6.78
C PRO A 383 10.83 4.36 7.05
N ALA A 384 10.05 3.30 7.30
CA ALA A 384 10.54 2.05 7.89
C ALA A 384 11.66 1.36 7.07
N ALA A 385 11.57 1.40 5.74
CA ALA A 385 12.58 0.84 4.84
C ALA A 385 13.37 1.93 4.11
N TYR A 386 12.70 3.03 3.74
CA TYR A 386 13.30 4.16 3.05
C TYR A 386 13.12 5.41 3.91
N PRO A 387 14.20 6.14 4.29
CA PRO A 387 14.11 7.21 5.27
C PRO A 387 13.27 8.41 4.80
N THR A 388 13.10 8.58 3.49
CA THR A 388 12.30 9.67 2.90
C THR A 388 11.44 9.15 1.75
N VAL A 389 10.38 9.91 1.42
CA VAL A 389 9.55 9.63 0.23
C VAL A 389 10.39 9.69 -1.04
N GLN A 390 11.34 10.64 -1.14
CA GLN A 390 12.23 10.73 -2.29
C GLN A 390 13.13 9.49 -2.43
N ALA A 391 13.68 8.96 -1.33
CA ALA A 391 14.51 7.75 -1.38
C ALA A 391 13.73 6.54 -1.91
N ALA A 392 12.45 6.41 -1.55
CA ALA A 392 11.58 5.38 -2.10
C ALA A 392 11.31 5.58 -3.61
N VAL A 393 11.08 6.83 -4.05
CA VAL A 393 10.96 7.17 -5.49
C VAL A 393 12.26 6.84 -6.22
N ASP A 394 13.40 7.15 -5.62
CA ASP A 394 14.73 6.93 -6.20
C ASP A 394 15.04 5.44 -6.40
N ALA A 395 14.57 4.59 -5.50
CA ALA A 395 14.71 3.13 -5.58
C ALA A 395 13.91 2.48 -6.72
N VAL A 396 12.84 3.12 -7.23
CA VAL A 396 12.08 2.62 -8.39
C VAL A 396 12.95 2.77 -9.66
N PRO A 397 13.09 1.73 -10.51
CA PRO A 397 13.98 1.80 -11.66
C PRO A 397 13.43 2.72 -12.76
N ALA A 398 14.33 3.26 -13.57
CA ALA A 398 13.94 3.93 -14.82
C ALA A 398 13.26 2.94 -15.78
N GLY A 399 12.29 3.42 -16.56
CA GLY A 399 11.48 2.60 -17.46
C GLY A 399 10.49 1.68 -16.75
N ASN A 400 10.18 1.94 -15.47
CA ASN A 400 9.33 1.08 -14.67
C ASN A 400 7.96 0.82 -15.34
N ASP A 401 7.67 -0.44 -15.66
CA ASP A 401 6.41 -0.82 -16.29
C ASP A 401 5.53 -1.73 -15.41
N VAL A 402 5.90 -1.85 -14.13
CA VAL A 402 5.19 -2.62 -13.10
C VAL A 402 4.72 -1.68 -11.99
N PRO A 403 3.47 -1.76 -11.50
CA PRO A 403 3.02 -0.95 -10.37
C PRO A 403 3.92 -1.09 -9.14
N VAL A 404 4.31 0.04 -8.55
CA VAL A 404 5.03 0.10 -7.28
C VAL A 404 4.27 0.98 -6.30
N THR A 405 3.96 0.43 -5.13
CA THR A 405 3.35 1.19 -4.03
C THR A 405 4.45 1.76 -3.16
N ILE A 406 4.45 3.06 -2.94
CA ILE A 406 5.22 3.73 -1.89
C ILE A 406 4.23 3.97 -0.75
N ALA A 407 4.31 3.14 0.28
CA ALA A 407 3.45 3.18 1.45
C ALA A 407 4.06 4.14 2.49
N ILE A 408 3.37 5.24 2.76
CA ILE A 408 3.85 6.34 3.60
C ILE A 408 3.09 6.30 4.92
N ALA A 409 3.81 6.04 6.00
CA ALA A 409 3.25 5.98 7.35
C ALA A 409 2.64 7.34 7.79
N PRO A 410 1.80 7.35 8.83
CA PRO A 410 1.43 8.58 9.51
C PRO A 410 2.66 9.40 9.94
N GLY A 411 2.64 10.69 9.63
CA GLY A 411 3.74 11.62 9.93
C GLY A 411 3.71 12.88 9.06
N THR A 412 4.50 13.87 9.47
CA THR A 412 4.77 15.09 8.68
C THR A 412 6.17 15.01 8.07
N TYR A 413 6.22 14.95 6.75
CA TYR A 413 7.42 14.79 5.95
C TYR A 413 7.77 16.14 5.33
N ARG A 414 8.66 16.91 5.99
CA ARG A 414 9.16 18.18 5.45
C ARG A 414 10.23 17.93 4.39
N ALA A 415 9.82 17.75 3.13
CA ALA A 415 10.72 17.46 2.02
C ALA A 415 10.07 17.80 0.68
N LYS A 416 10.91 18.12 -0.31
CA LYS A 416 10.49 18.13 -1.72
C LYS A 416 10.52 16.73 -2.31
N VAL A 417 9.53 16.41 -3.14
CA VAL A 417 9.45 15.11 -3.84
C VAL A 417 9.32 15.34 -5.35
N PHE A 418 10.13 14.65 -6.14
CA PHE A 418 10.05 14.65 -7.59
C PHE A 418 9.98 13.24 -8.15
N ILE A 419 8.88 12.94 -8.85
CA ILE A 419 8.72 11.71 -9.64
C ILE A 419 9.06 12.01 -11.10
N PRO A 420 10.24 11.59 -11.59
CA PRO A 420 10.70 11.90 -12.95
C PRO A 420 9.93 11.13 -14.02
N ALA A 421 9.86 11.67 -15.24
CA ALA A 421 9.05 11.14 -16.34
C ALA A 421 9.32 9.67 -16.69
N ASN A 422 10.54 9.19 -16.44
CA ASN A 422 10.96 7.81 -16.70
C ASN A 422 10.60 6.82 -15.57
N LYS A 423 9.82 7.21 -14.55
CA LYS A 423 9.37 6.32 -13.47
C LYS A 423 7.83 6.25 -13.38
N PRO A 424 7.14 5.73 -14.40
CA PRO A 424 5.68 5.64 -14.39
C PRO A 424 5.20 4.54 -13.44
N LYS A 425 3.87 4.47 -13.23
CA LYS A 425 3.19 3.43 -12.43
C LYS A 425 3.59 3.40 -10.95
N ILE A 426 3.83 4.57 -10.36
CA ILE A 426 4.02 4.72 -8.92
C ILE A 426 2.67 5.06 -8.27
N LEU A 427 2.35 4.37 -7.17
CA LEU A 427 1.27 4.70 -6.25
C LEU A 427 1.87 5.28 -4.96
N LEU A 428 1.57 6.54 -4.64
CA LEU A 428 1.81 7.10 -3.31
C LEU A 428 0.59 6.80 -2.41
N GLN A 429 0.77 6.04 -1.34
CA GLN A 429 -0.32 5.60 -0.47
C GLN A 429 -0.05 6.02 0.98
N GLY A 430 -0.84 6.95 1.53
CA GLY A 430 -0.85 7.17 2.97
C GLY A 430 -1.49 5.98 3.69
N THR A 431 -0.91 5.55 4.81
CA THR A 431 -1.39 4.37 5.57
C THR A 431 -2.07 4.72 6.89
N GLY A 432 -2.34 6.01 7.12
CA GLY A 432 -3.13 6.48 8.26
C GLY A 432 -4.61 6.11 8.17
N HIS A 433 -5.37 6.53 9.18
CA HIS A 433 -6.83 6.40 9.21
C HIS A 433 -7.52 7.52 8.43
N SER A 434 -6.84 8.66 8.31
CA SER A 434 -7.29 9.81 7.53
C SER A 434 -6.17 10.35 6.64
N ARG A 435 -6.55 11.02 5.54
CA ARG A 435 -5.60 11.72 4.67
C ARG A 435 -4.77 12.80 5.38
N ALA A 436 -5.20 13.26 6.56
CA ALA A 436 -4.48 14.25 7.37
C ALA A 436 -3.33 13.63 8.17
N ASP A 437 -3.35 12.31 8.37
CA ASP A 437 -2.36 11.61 9.19
C ASP A 437 -0.99 11.56 8.51
N THR A 438 -0.96 11.66 7.17
CA THR A 438 0.25 11.64 6.35
C THR A 438 0.34 12.94 5.53
N VAL A 439 1.34 13.78 5.83
CA VAL A 439 1.49 15.10 5.21
C VAL A 439 2.88 15.25 4.59
N ILE A 440 2.97 15.55 3.30
CA ILE A 440 4.22 15.99 2.65
C ILE A 440 4.17 17.51 2.53
N VAL A 441 5.13 18.20 3.16
CA VAL A 441 5.11 19.66 3.33
C VAL A 441 6.45 20.30 2.99
N TYR A 442 6.41 21.51 2.47
CA TYR A 442 7.56 22.41 2.34
C TYR A 442 7.07 23.86 2.22
N ASP A 443 7.93 24.85 2.21
CA ASP A 443 7.59 26.28 2.32
C ASP A 443 8.25 27.15 1.24
N THR A 444 8.62 26.58 0.09
CA THR A 444 9.33 27.37 -0.94
C THR A 444 8.35 28.27 -1.69
N PRO A 445 8.53 29.61 -1.69
CA PRO A 445 7.86 30.51 -2.62
C PRO A 445 8.59 30.57 -3.98
N ALA A 446 7.93 31.08 -5.01
CA ALA A 446 8.47 31.13 -6.37
C ALA A 446 9.70 32.03 -6.50
N GLU A 447 9.91 32.98 -5.59
CA GLU A 447 11.16 33.76 -5.49
C GLU A 447 12.41 32.85 -5.51
N HIS A 448 12.33 31.64 -4.94
CA HIS A 448 13.47 30.72 -4.77
C HIS A 448 13.51 29.56 -5.77
N GLY A 449 12.92 29.72 -6.96
CA GLY A 449 13.02 28.71 -8.03
C GLY A 449 11.99 28.81 -9.15
N GLY A 450 11.31 29.96 -9.24
CA GLY A 450 10.10 30.13 -10.04
C GLY A 450 8.96 29.24 -9.55
N SER A 451 7.80 29.35 -10.20
CA SER A 451 6.63 28.51 -9.93
C SER A 451 6.95 27.00 -9.95
N THR A 452 7.85 26.57 -10.84
CA THR A 452 8.22 25.14 -10.89
C THR A 452 9.08 24.70 -9.69
N GLY A 453 9.96 25.57 -9.20
CA GLY A 453 10.83 25.29 -8.07
C GLY A 453 10.15 25.44 -6.71
N SER A 454 9.01 26.16 -6.63
CA SER A 454 8.23 26.28 -5.39
C SER A 454 7.41 25.04 -5.03
N ALA A 455 7.15 24.14 -5.98
CA ALA A 455 6.37 22.93 -5.75
C ALA A 455 6.97 22.03 -4.66
N THR A 456 6.19 21.73 -3.62
CA THR A 456 6.50 20.68 -2.62
C THR A 456 6.61 19.33 -3.30
N VAL A 457 5.64 18.99 -4.17
CA VAL A 457 5.67 17.74 -4.95
C VAL A 457 5.54 18.01 -6.45
N ARG A 458 6.38 17.34 -7.23
CA ARG A 458 6.37 17.34 -8.70
C ARG A 458 6.16 15.93 -9.25
N ILE A 459 5.20 15.77 -10.15
CA ILE A 459 4.94 14.51 -10.85
C ILE A 459 5.04 14.72 -12.36
N ALA A 460 6.16 14.26 -12.94
CA ALA A 460 6.36 14.27 -14.38
C ALA A 460 6.06 12.92 -15.04
N ALA A 461 5.99 11.84 -14.26
CA ALA A 461 5.69 10.50 -14.76
C ALA A 461 4.22 10.30 -15.10
N ASN A 462 3.99 9.44 -16.09
CA ASN A 462 2.66 8.97 -16.43
C ASN A 462 2.18 7.90 -15.45
N ASP A 463 0.86 7.66 -15.41
CA ASP A 463 0.26 6.54 -14.67
C ASP A 463 0.56 6.58 -13.16
N VAL A 464 0.68 7.78 -12.60
CA VAL A 464 0.92 7.97 -11.16
C VAL A 464 -0.42 8.12 -10.44
N THR A 465 -0.56 7.42 -9.31
CA THR A 465 -1.70 7.56 -8.41
C THR A 465 -1.23 8.04 -7.05
N ALA A 466 -2.01 8.89 -6.38
CA ALA A 466 -1.80 9.27 -5.00
C ALA A 466 -3.10 9.14 -4.21
N ARG A 467 -3.03 8.48 -3.04
CA ARG A 467 -4.19 8.10 -2.24
C ARG A 467 -3.99 8.38 -0.76
N HIS A 468 -5.03 8.94 -0.13
CA HIS A 468 -5.14 9.02 1.33
C HIS A 468 -3.98 9.78 2.02
N LEU A 469 -3.54 10.90 1.43
CA LEU A 469 -2.49 11.76 2.00
C LEU A 469 -2.67 13.23 1.64
N THR A 470 -1.94 14.11 2.33
CA THR A 470 -1.96 15.56 2.15
C THR A 470 -0.65 16.06 1.54
N PHE A 471 -0.76 16.94 0.54
CA PHE A 471 0.34 17.74 -0.01
C PHE A 471 0.15 19.19 0.42
N SER A 472 1.19 19.81 0.96
CA SER A 472 1.10 21.18 1.46
C SER A 472 2.29 22.03 1.04
N ASN A 473 2.02 23.28 0.68
CA ASN A 473 3.02 24.34 0.77
C ASN A 473 2.62 25.30 1.90
N ASP A 474 3.42 25.32 2.96
CA ASP A 474 3.15 26.07 4.18
C ASP A 474 3.82 27.45 4.24
N PHE A 475 4.30 27.97 3.10
CA PHE A 475 4.79 29.35 2.97
C PHE A 475 3.76 30.37 3.50
N ASP A 476 4.17 31.22 4.44
CA ASP A 476 3.29 32.23 5.04
C ASP A 476 3.39 33.57 4.30
N GLU A 477 2.42 33.83 3.41
CA GLU A 477 2.32 35.08 2.63
C GLU A 477 2.21 36.33 3.52
N ALA A 478 1.74 36.20 4.76
CA ALA A 478 1.60 37.35 5.67
C ALA A 478 2.90 37.65 6.45
N ALA A 479 3.84 36.71 6.51
CA ALA A 479 5.07 36.86 7.26
C ALA A 479 6.16 37.61 6.49
N VAL A 480 6.10 37.65 5.16
CA VAL A 480 7.15 38.21 4.31
C VAL A 480 6.54 38.87 3.06
N GLU A 481 6.97 40.09 2.75
CA GLU A 481 6.63 40.77 1.49
C GLU A 481 7.62 40.34 0.39
N LEU A 482 7.14 39.57 -0.60
CA LEU A 482 7.95 39.08 -1.72
C LEU A 482 7.30 39.43 -3.07
N ASN A 483 8.12 39.59 -4.11
CA ASN A 483 7.59 39.77 -5.48
C ASN A 483 7.06 38.44 -6.08
N GLY A 484 7.42 37.30 -5.50
CA GLY A 484 7.06 35.95 -5.98
C GLY A 484 6.47 35.05 -4.90
N GLU A 485 5.29 35.41 -4.38
CA GLU A 485 4.58 34.69 -3.31
C GLU A 485 3.99 33.33 -3.72
N GLN A 486 4.00 32.99 -5.02
CA GLN A 486 3.41 31.74 -5.53
C GLN A 486 4.05 30.51 -4.89
N ALA A 487 3.24 29.63 -4.30
CA ALA A 487 3.73 28.57 -3.43
C ALA A 487 2.97 27.26 -3.68
N LEU A 488 3.46 26.47 -4.64
CA LEU A 488 2.78 25.25 -5.10
C LEU A 488 2.90 24.14 -4.06
N ALA A 489 1.77 23.52 -3.70
CA ALA A 489 1.77 22.23 -3.01
C ALA A 489 2.06 21.09 -4.01
N MET A 490 1.55 21.21 -5.24
CA MET A 490 1.66 20.18 -6.27
C MET A 490 1.83 20.77 -7.66
N LYS A 491 2.73 20.17 -8.44
CA LYS A 491 2.84 20.35 -9.89
C LYS A 491 2.81 19.01 -10.62
N THR A 492 1.94 18.88 -11.63
CA THR A 492 1.94 17.70 -12.52
C THR A 492 2.24 18.09 -13.97
N THR A 493 2.95 17.22 -14.69
CA THR A 493 3.09 17.27 -16.16
C THR A 493 2.83 15.93 -16.84
N GLY A 494 2.85 14.82 -16.11
CA GLY A 494 2.55 13.49 -16.66
C GLY A 494 1.08 13.32 -17.05
N ASP A 495 0.80 12.31 -17.86
CA ASP A 495 -0.55 11.90 -18.27
C ASP A 495 -1.09 10.75 -17.39
N ARG A 496 -2.41 10.61 -17.34
CA ARG A 496 -3.12 9.58 -16.55
C ARG A 496 -2.80 9.62 -15.06
N ILE A 497 -2.77 10.83 -14.48
CA ILE A 497 -2.52 11.01 -13.05
C ILE A 497 -3.84 10.96 -12.26
N VAL A 498 -3.87 10.21 -11.16
CA VAL A 498 -5.03 10.07 -10.30
C VAL A 498 -4.72 10.54 -8.88
N PHE A 499 -5.58 11.37 -8.32
CA PHE A 499 -5.61 11.73 -6.91
C PHE A 499 -6.95 11.32 -6.31
N GLU A 500 -6.93 10.45 -5.31
CA GLU A 500 -8.13 9.94 -4.66
C GLU A 500 -8.01 10.12 -3.15
N ASP A 501 -9.01 10.77 -2.54
CA ASP A 501 -9.00 11.00 -1.09
C ASP A 501 -7.76 11.77 -0.60
N THR A 502 -7.31 12.77 -1.38
CA THR A 502 -6.13 13.59 -1.06
C THR A 502 -6.52 14.97 -0.53
N ALA A 503 -5.55 15.72 -0.01
CA ALA A 503 -5.67 17.15 0.25
C ALA A 503 -4.52 17.94 -0.38
N PHE A 504 -4.82 19.14 -0.87
CA PHE A 504 -3.84 20.11 -1.38
C PHE A 504 -4.01 21.42 -0.62
N LEU A 505 -2.98 21.81 0.15
CA LEU A 505 -3.04 22.96 1.05
C LEU A 505 -2.01 24.01 0.63
N GLY A 506 -2.46 25.22 0.31
CA GLY A 506 -1.60 26.35 -0.02
C GLY A 506 -2.38 27.67 -0.03
N ASN A 507 -1.79 28.67 -0.68
CA ASN A 507 -2.41 29.98 -0.93
C ASN A 507 -2.39 30.23 -2.44
N GLN A 508 -1.57 31.17 -2.91
CA GLN A 508 -1.39 31.41 -4.33
C GLN A 508 -0.74 30.20 -5.04
N ASP A 509 -1.31 29.81 -6.19
CA ASP A 509 -0.82 28.74 -7.07
C ASP A 509 -0.76 27.34 -6.41
N THR A 510 -1.68 26.99 -5.52
CA THR A 510 -1.62 25.72 -4.75
C THR A 510 -1.44 24.45 -5.61
N LEU A 511 -2.21 24.30 -6.69
CA LEU A 511 -2.24 23.09 -7.53
C LEU A 511 -2.08 23.44 -9.01
N MET A 512 -0.91 23.11 -9.57
CA MET A 512 -0.63 23.23 -11.00
C MET A 512 -0.82 21.89 -11.72
N THR A 513 -1.87 21.76 -12.52
CA THR A 513 -2.04 20.63 -13.45
C THR A 513 -1.66 21.04 -14.86
N ASP A 514 -0.46 20.67 -15.28
CA ASP A 514 0.16 21.09 -16.54
C ASP A 514 0.44 19.90 -17.48
N SER A 515 1.01 20.17 -18.64
CA SER A 515 1.55 19.14 -19.55
C SER A 515 2.97 19.48 -19.98
N PRO A 516 3.74 18.55 -20.57
CA PRO A 516 5.16 18.77 -20.85
C PRO A 516 5.42 19.89 -21.87
N ASN A 517 4.45 20.15 -22.74
CA ASN A 517 4.46 21.25 -23.71
C ASN A 517 3.02 21.59 -24.12
N LEU A 518 2.82 22.72 -24.81
CA LEU A 518 1.49 23.23 -25.14
C LEU A 518 0.59 22.22 -25.87
N THR A 519 1.11 21.52 -26.87
CA THR A 519 0.31 20.64 -27.74
C THR A 519 0.15 19.22 -27.21
N THR A 520 0.79 18.90 -26.08
CA THR A 520 0.63 17.60 -25.41
C THR A 520 -0.55 17.66 -24.44
N VAL A 521 -1.47 16.70 -24.59
CA VAL A 521 -2.60 16.53 -23.68
C VAL A 521 -2.17 15.61 -22.53
N SER A 522 -2.11 16.17 -21.32
CA SER A 522 -2.00 15.40 -20.07
C SER A 522 -3.35 15.42 -19.35
N ARG A 523 -3.75 14.28 -18.80
CA ARG A 523 -5.03 14.14 -18.09
C ARG A 523 -4.82 13.87 -16.60
N VAL A 524 -5.57 14.58 -15.77
CA VAL A 524 -5.53 14.48 -14.31
C VAL A 524 -6.94 14.26 -13.79
N TYR A 525 -7.12 13.25 -12.94
CA TYR A 525 -8.38 12.98 -12.27
C TYR A 525 -8.23 13.12 -10.75
N ILE A 526 -9.01 14.02 -10.16
CA ILE A 526 -9.03 14.31 -8.72
C ILE A 526 -10.43 13.97 -8.20
N ARG A 527 -10.53 13.06 -7.23
CA ARG A 527 -11.82 12.60 -6.72
C ARG A 527 -11.87 12.47 -5.21
N GLY A 528 -12.94 12.98 -4.61
CA GLY A 528 -13.13 12.82 -3.16
C GLY A 528 -12.08 13.61 -2.36
N SER A 529 -11.51 14.65 -2.94
CA SER A 529 -10.35 15.37 -2.39
C SER A 529 -10.73 16.71 -1.77
N TYR A 530 -9.77 17.31 -1.07
CA TYR A 530 -9.85 18.67 -0.55
C TYR A 530 -8.79 19.54 -1.23
N ILE A 531 -9.15 20.75 -1.65
CA ILE A 531 -8.22 21.72 -2.26
C ILE A 531 -8.48 23.07 -1.59
N GLU A 532 -7.44 23.75 -1.07
CA GLU A 532 -7.58 25.13 -0.58
C GLU A 532 -6.52 26.06 -1.15
N GLY A 533 -6.90 27.33 -1.31
CA GLY A 533 -6.02 28.41 -1.75
C GLY A 533 -6.79 29.70 -1.98
N ASP A 534 -6.14 30.72 -2.54
CA ASP A 534 -6.77 32.02 -2.80
C ASP A 534 -6.61 32.51 -4.25
N VAL A 535 -5.40 32.85 -4.69
CA VAL A 535 -5.12 33.36 -6.04
C VAL A 535 -4.69 32.21 -6.94
N ASP A 536 -5.39 32.02 -8.07
CA ASP A 536 -5.05 31.06 -9.14
C ASP A 536 -4.76 29.64 -8.65
N PHE A 537 -5.41 29.21 -7.57
CA PHE A 537 -4.95 28.05 -6.80
C PHE A 537 -5.23 26.69 -7.47
N VAL A 538 -6.00 26.66 -8.56
CA VAL A 538 -6.11 25.54 -9.50
C VAL A 538 -5.80 26.03 -10.90
N TYR A 539 -4.63 25.70 -11.46
CA TYR A 539 -4.17 26.33 -12.71
C TYR A 539 -3.32 25.41 -13.60
N GLY A 540 -3.10 25.83 -14.84
CA GLY A 540 -2.32 25.09 -15.84
C GLY A 540 -3.10 24.64 -17.08
N ARG A 541 -2.48 23.82 -17.94
CA ARG A 541 -3.02 23.46 -19.27
C ARG A 541 -3.60 22.07 -19.42
N ALA A 542 -3.47 21.21 -18.39
CA ALA A 542 -3.93 19.83 -18.46
C ALA A 542 -5.46 19.72 -18.64
N THR A 543 -5.92 18.57 -19.11
CA THR A 543 -7.31 18.16 -18.99
C THR A 543 -7.54 17.64 -17.57
N THR A 544 -8.12 18.46 -16.70
CA THR A 544 -8.26 18.14 -15.27
C THR A 544 -9.71 18.00 -14.88
N VAL A 545 -10.09 16.85 -14.33
CA VAL A 545 -11.42 16.60 -13.77
C VAL A 545 -11.33 16.57 -12.25
N ILE A 546 -12.05 17.47 -11.58
CA ILE A 546 -12.24 17.50 -10.13
C ILE A 546 -13.67 17.07 -9.84
N GLU A 547 -13.83 15.88 -9.29
CA GLU A 547 -15.13 15.25 -9.03
C GLU A 547 -15.35 15.05 -7.53
N ARG A 548 -16.57 15.33 -7.02
CA ARG A 548 -16.96 14.98 -5.63
C ARG A 548 -15.97 15.47 -4.59
N SER A 549 -15.44 16.67 -4.77
CA SER A 549 -14.39 17.25 -3.92
C SER A 549 -14.89 18.50 -3.23
N GLU A 550 -14.24 18.88 -2.14
CA GLU A 550 -14.44 20.19 -1.48
C GLU A 550 -13.30 21.13 -1.88
N ILE A 551 -13.66 22.33 -2.31
CA ILE A 551 -12.73 23.35 -2.79
C ILE A 551 -12.93 24.60 -1.91
N ARG A 552 -11.96 24.92 -1.05
CA ARG A 552 -12.01 26.06 -0.13
C ARG A 552 -11.26 27.26 -0.69
N ALA A 553 -11.99 28.29 -1.08
CA ALA A 553 -11.44 29.60 -1.45
C ALA A 553 -11.22 30.43 -0.17
N LEU A 554 -9.96 30.68 0.18
CA LEU A 554 -9.54 31.35 1.41
C LEU A 554 -9.68 32.86 1.30
N SER A 555 -10.30 33.51 2.29
CA SER A 555 -10.31 34.98 2.36
C SER A 555 -8.88 35.53 2.54
N ARG A 556 -8.54 36.53 1.72
CA ARG A 556 -7.33 37.36 1.87
C ARG A 556 -7.59 38.62 2.71
N GLY A 557 -8.78 38.75 3.29
CA GLY A 557 -9.18 39.91 4.09
C GLY A 557 -9.63 41.11 3.27
N SER A 558 -9.93 40.92 1.98
CA SER A 558 -10.42 41.97 1.08
C SER A 558 -11.95 41.96 1.02
N ASP A 559 -12.57 43.14 0.96
CA ASP A 559 -14.02 43.24 0.76
C ASP A 559 -14.43 43.09 -0.71
N THR A 560 -13.49 43.29 -1.65
CA THR A 560 -13.80 43.42 -3.07
C THR A 560 -13.23 42.31 -3.93
N ASN A 561 -12.03 41.82 -3.64
CA ASN A 561 -11.39 40.75 -4.39
C ASN A 561 -10.45 39.93 -3.50
N ASN A 562 -10.79 38.65 -3.30
CA ASN A 562 -9.99 37.71 -2.52
C ASN A 562 -9.27 36.66 -3.39
N GLY A 563 -9.50 36.64 -4.71
CA GLY A 563 -8.75 35.79 -5.62
C GLY A 563 -9.58 35.12 -6.71
N TYR A 564 -9.02 34.03 -7.23
CA TYR A 564 -9.47 33.36 -8.44
C TYR A 564 -9.32 31.85 -8.23
N ILE A 565 -10.41 31.11 -8.40
CA ILE A 565 -10.37 29.65 -8.21
C ILE A 565 -9.53 28.99 -9.30
N THR A 566 -9.74 29.40 -10.56
CA THR A 566 -9.07 28.79 -11.71
C THR A 566 -8.26 29.78 -12.55
N ALA A 567 -7.11 29.33 -13.04
CA ALA A 567 -6.33 30.01 -14.07
C ALA A 567 -5.88 29.01 -15.15
N ALA A 568 -6.84 28.57 -15.97
CA ALA A 568 -6.57 27.58 -17.01
C ALA A 568 -5.80 28.20 -18.19
N SER A 569 -4.96 27.38 -18.83
CA SER A 569 -4.15 27.75 -20.01
C SER A 569 -4.21 26.68 -21.09
N THR A 570 -5.35 26.00 -21.22
CA THR A 570 -5.59 24.89 -22.14
C THR A 570 -5.20 25.25 -23.57
N TRP A 571 -4.53 24.34 -24.28
CA TRP A 571 -4.26 24.57 -25.70
C TRP A 571 -5.54 24.62 -26.53
N THR A 572 -5.62 25.52 -27.50
CA THR A 572 -6.79 25.69 -28.37
C THR A 572 -7.22 24.38 -29.05
N GLY A 573 -6.26 23.55 -29.48
CA GLY A 573 -6.52 22.24 -30.10
C GLY A 573 -6.91 21.13 -29.12
N ASN A 574 -6.84 21.36 -27.81
CA ASN A 574 -7.39 20.46 -26.80
C ASN A 574 -8.84 20.86 -26.52
N PRO A 575 -9.83 19.99 -26.81
CA PRO A 575 -11.25 20.30 -26.57
C PRO A 575 -11.62 20.34 -25.09
N TYR A 576 -10.81 19.75 -24.21
CA TYR A 576 -11.13 19.60 -22.79
C TYR A 576 -10.01 20.19 -21.91
N GLY A 577 -10.32 21.24 -21.17
CA GLY A 577 -9.50 21.81 -20.10
C GLY A 577 -9.97 21.31 -18.75
N PHE A 578 -10.45 22.22 -17.89
CA PHE A 578 -10.88 21.88 -16.55
C PHE A 578 -12.38 21.57 -16.47
N LEU A 579 -12.71 20.53 -15.72
CA LEU A 579 -14.07 20.16 -15.35
C LEU A 579 -14.15 20.03 -13.82
N ILE A 580 -14.82 20.97 -13.17
CA ILE A 580 -15.22 20.84 -11.76
C ILE A 580 -16.66 20.35 -11.76
N THR A 581 -16.90 19.16 -11.19
CA THR A 581 -18.24 18.55 -11.23
C THR A 581 -18.63 17.86 -9.94
N ARG A 582 -19.93 17.93 -9.60
CA ARG A 582 -20.51 17.25 -8.43
C ARG A 582 -19.73 17.54 -7.14
N SER A 583 -19.20 18.76 -7.04
CA SER A 583 -18.29 19.19 -5.99
C SER A 583 -18.95 20.28 -5.16
N ARG A 584 -18.24 20.75 -4.14
CA ARG A 584 -18.66 21.86 -3.29
C ARG A 584 -17.55 22.89 -3.21
N ILE A 585 -17.82 24.12 -3.65
CA ILE A 585 -16.95 25.26 -3.41
C ILE A 585 -17.42 25.95 -2.13
N VAL A 586 -16.48 26.27 -1.24
CA VAL A 586 -16.76 26.90 0.07
C VAL A 586 -15.84 28.09 0.26
N SER A 587 -16.30 29.10 0.99
CA SER A 587 -15.48 30.25 1.33
C SER A 587 -16.03 30.96 2.56
N ASP A 588 -15.14 31.58 3.33
CA ASP A 588 -15.43 32.52 4.40
C ASP A 588 -15.25 33.99 3.97
N ALA A 589 -14.97 34.23 2.69
CA ALA A 589 -14.82 35.58 2.15
C ALA A 589 -16.17 36.31 2.00
N PRO A 590 -16.18 37.65 2.00
CA PRO A 590 -17.38 38.44 1.75
C PRO A 590 -18.10 38.06 0.45
N ALA A 591 -19.42 38.25 0.42
CA ALA A 591 -20.21 37.95 -0.76
C ALA A 591 -19.73 38.73 -2.00
N GLY A 592 -19.70 38.10 -3.18
CA GLY A 592 -19.29 38.75 -4.42
C GLY A 592 -17.82 39.21 -4.46
N SER A 593 -16.92 38.56 -3.73
CA SER A 593 -15.50 38.91 -3.65
C SER A 593 -14.54 37.92 -4.33
N PHE A 594 -15.04 36.82 -4.92
CA PHE A 594 -14.23 35.82 -5.62
C PHE A 594 -14.65 35.63 -7.08
N HIS A 595 -13.66 35.41 -7.94
CA HIS A 595 -13.87 34.97 -9.32
C HIS A 595 -13.78 33.43 -9.43
N LEU A 596 -14.57 32.85 -10.33
CA LEU A 596 -14.44 31.43 -10.70
C LEU A 596 -13.15 31.19 -11.50
N GLY A 597 -12.70 32.18 -12.28
CA GLY A 597 -11.38 32.11 -12.90
C GLY A 597 -11.06 33.19 -13.93
N ARG A 598 -9.90 33.04 -14.56
CA ARG A 598 -9.35 33.95 -15.59
C ARG A 598 -8.45 33.21 -16.59
N PRO A 599 -8.26 33.69 -17.83
CA PRO A 599 -7.51 32.98 -18.86
C PRO A 599 -6.00 33.20 -18.74
N TRP A 600 -5.26 32.19 -18.27
CA TRP A 600 -3.81 32.33 -18.19
C TRP A 600 -3.13 32.02 -19.52
N HIS A 601 -2.37 32.99 -20.05
CA HIS A 601 -1.52 32.83 -21.22
C HIS A 601 -0.04 32.80 -20.79
N PRO A 602 0.54 31.63 -20.46
CA PRO A 602 1.91 31.52 -19.95
C PRO A 602 2.90 32.12 -20.96
N GLY A 603 3.67 33.12 -20.52
CA GLY A 603 4.62 33.84 -21.38
C GLY A 603 3.96 34.60 -22.54
N GLY A 604 2.66 34.92 -22.43
CA GLY A 604 1.89 35.56 -23.50
C GLY A 604 1.54 34.64 -24.66
N GLN A 605 1.56 33.30 -24.47
CA GLN A 605 1.26 32.32 -25.51
C GLN A 605 -0.19 32.45 -26.03
N PRO A 606 -0.44 32.94 -27.26
CA PRO A 606 -1.81 33.16 -27.76
C PRO A 606 -2.62 31.87 -27.92
N ASP A 607 -1.97 30.73 -28.19
CA ASP A 607 -2.68 29.46 -28.40
C ASP A 607 -3.10 28.76 -27.10
N ALA A 608 -2.80 29.34 -25.94
CA ALA A 608 -3.25 28.90 -24.62
C ALA A 608 -4.65 29.45 -24.30
N VAL A 609 -5.66 28.98 -25.04
CA VAL A 609 -7.06 29.39 -24.88
C VAL A 609 -7.75 28.55 -23.79
N ALA A 610 -7.81 29.13 -22.59
CA ALA A 610 -8.39 28.53 -21.38
C ALA A 610 -9.74 27.86 -21.64
N GLN A 611 -9.94 26.66 -21.08
CA GLN A 611 -11.25 25.99 -21.04
C GLN A 611 -11.56 25.58 -19.61
N VAL A 612 -12.68 26.05 -19.07
CA VAL A 612 -13.16 25.69 -17.73
C VAL A 612 -14.67 25.47 -17.80
N LEU A 613 -15.12 24.33 -17.29
CA LEU A 613 -16.53 24.07 -17.01
C LEU A 613 -16.71 23.75 -15.53
N ILE A 614 -17.56 24.51 -14.85
CA ILE A 614 -18.02 24.19 -13.49
C ILE A 614 -19.48 23.75 -13.58
N ARG A 615 -19.76 22.50 -13.23
CA ARG A 615 -21.10 21.92 -13.38
C ARG A 615 -21.60 21.14 -12.19
N ASP A 616 -22.91 21.12 -11.97
CA ASP A 616 -23.55 20.32 -10.93
C ASP A 616 -22.88 20.52 -9.54
N THR A 617 -22.40 21.74 -9.27
CA THR A 617 -21.53 22.07 -8.13
C THR A 617 -22.17 23.15 -7.26
N GLU A 618 -22.02 23.04 -5.94
CA GLU A 618 -22.48 24.05 -4.99
C GLU A 618 -21.48 25.23 -4.96
N LEU A 619 -21.98 26.46 -5.11
CA LEU A 619 -21.21 27.70 -5.10
C LEU A 619 -21.56 28.59 -3.89
N PRO A 620 -20.57 29.14 -3.17
CA PRO A 620 -20.80 29.98 -2.01
C PRO A 620 -21.17 31.41 -2.42
N ALA A 621 -21.78 32.19 -1.51
CA ALA A 621 -22.15 33.59 -1.77
C ALA A 621 -20.95 34.49 -2.15
N ALA A 622 -19.72 34.05 -1.86
CA ALA A 622 -18.49 34.74 -2.22
C ALA A 622 -18.31 34.93 -3.75
N ILE A 623 -18.96 34.12 -4.59
CA ILE A 623 -18.80 34.22 -6.06
C ILE A 623 -19.43 35.51 -6.61
N LYS A 624 -18.67 36.22 -7.46
CA LYS A 624 -19.11 37.42 -8.17
C LYS A 624 -20.22 37.12 -9.18
N ALA A 625 -21.09 38.12 -9.41
CA ALA A 625 -22.09 38.09 -10.47
C ALA A 625 -21.47 38.02 -11.89
N ALA A 626 -20.32 38.66 -12.08
CA ALA A 626 -19.41 38.48 -13.22
C ALA A 626 -18.21 37.60 -12.75
N PRO A 627 -18.34 36.27 -12.80
CA PRO A 627 -17.37 35.37 -12.17
C PRO A 627 -16.07 35.22 -12.95
N TRP A 628 -16.02 35.67 -14.20
CA TRP A 628 -14.85 35.57 -15.08
C TRP A 628 -14.20 36.94 -15.27
N THR A 629 -12.87 36.99 -15.38
CA THR A 629 -12.15 38.25 -15.60
C THR A 629 -10.91 38.07 -16.45
N ASP A 630 -10.40 39.18 -16.97
CA ASP A 630 -9.23 39.24 -17.86
C ASP A 630 -7.92 38.97 -17.10
N MET A 631 -6.89 38.57 -17.84
CA MET A 631 -5.56 38.36 -17.28
C MET A 631 -4.48 38.74 -18.30
N GLY A 632 -3.50 39.54 -17.87
CA GLY A 632 -2.31 39.83 -18.68
C GLY A 632 -2.59 40.46 -20.05
N GLY A 633 -3.69 41.20 -20.19
CA GLY A 633 -4.12 41.80 -21.46
C GLY A 633 -4.96 40.88 -22.36
N PHE A 634 -5.23 39.64 -21.94
CA PHE A 634 -6.10 38.70 -22.64
C PHE A 634 -7.51 38.72 -22.05
N SER A 635 -8.50 38.80 -22.94
CA SER A 635 -9.91 38.86 -22.59
C SER A 635 -10.43 37.47 -22.20
N TRP A 636 -11.17 37.37 -21.10
CA TRP A 636 -11.85 36.11 -20.75
C TRP A 636 -12.92 35.71 -21.78
N ARG A 637 -13.42 36.67 -22.57
CA ARG A 637 -14.42 36.41 -23.61
C ARG A 637 -13.86 35.64 -24.80
N ASP A 638 -12.55 35.65 -24.99
CA ASP A 638 -11.88 34.85 -26.02
C ASP A 638 -11.60 33.41 -25.54
N ALA A 639 -11.86 33.12 -24.26
CA ALA A 639 -11.72 31.80 -23.66
C ALA A 639 -13.02 30.99 -23.66
N ARG A 640 -12.91 29.71 -23.28
CA ARG A 640 -14.02 28.72 -23.24
C ARG A 640 -14.44 28.45 -21.79
N LEU A 641 -14.97 29.47 -21.13
CA LEU A 641 -15.36 29.44 -19.72
C LEU A 641 -16.89 29.35 -19.62
N ALA A 642 -17.42 28.38 -18.87
CA ALA A 642 -18.87 28.20 -18.74
C ALA A 642 -19.26 27.52 -17.43
N GLU A 643 -20.54 27.66 -17.08
CA GLU A 643 -21.20 26.94 -15.98
C GLU A 643 -22.31 26.01 -16.49
N TYR A 644 -22.73 25.03 -15.68
CA TYR A 644 -23.92 24.22 -15.98
C TYR A 644 -24.56 23.64 -14.72
N ARG A 645 -25.83 24.00 -14.45
CA ARG A 645 -26.60 23.47 -13.30
C ARG A 645 -25.88 23.55 -11.94
N ASN A 646 -25.09 24.62 -11.75
CA ASN A 646 -24.57 24.95 -10.42
C ASN A 646 -25.72 25.42 -9.52
N HIS A 647 -25.54 25.27 -8.21
CA HIS A 647 -26.53 25.65 -7.20
C HIS A 647 -25.84 26.30 -5.99
N GLY A 648 -26.61 26.79 -5.01
CA GLY A 648 -26.08 27.53 -3.87
C GLY A 648 -26.08 29.05 -4.06
N ALA A 649 -25.69 29.79 -3.03
CA ALA A 649 -25.87 31.24 -2.97
C ALA A 649 -25.03 32.03 -3.98
N GLY A 650 -23.94 31.45 -4.49
CA GLY A 650 -23.12 32.05 -5.56
C GLY A 650 -23.53 31.65 -6.97
N ALA A 651 -24.44 30.69 -7.11
CA ALA A 651 -24.94 30.24 -8.41
C ALA A 651 -26.01 31.19 -8.95
N SER A 652 -26.11 31.30 -10.27
CA SER A 652 -27.21 31.98 -10.94
C SER A 652 -27.80 31.05 -12.00
N ALA A 653 -29.12 31.04 -12.15
CA ALA A 653 -29.79 30.39 -13.28
C ALA A 653 -29.89 31.33 -14.50
N GLU A 654 -29.54 32.61 -14.33
CA GLU A 654 -29.55 33.59 -15.40
C GLU A 654 -28.33 33.40 -16.31
N VAL A 655 -28.59 33.34 -17.61
CA VAL A 655 -27.55 33.34 -18.64
C VAL A 655 -27.36 34.77 -19.10
N THR A 656 -26.21 35.35 -18.79
CA THR A 656 -25.86 36.71 -19.23
C THR A 656 -24.60 36.66 -20.11
N PRO A 657 -24.32 37.71 -20.91
CA PRO A 657 -23.05 37.82 -21.62
C PRO A 657 -21.81 37.76 -20.72
N ASP A 658 -21.96 37.99 -19.41
CA ASP A 658 -20.88 37.97 -18.41
C ASP A 658 -20.82 36.67 -17.60
N ARG A 659 -21.79 35.78 -17.82
CA ARG A 659 -21.91 34.51 -17.11
C ARG A 659 -22.49 33.43 -18.04
N PRO A 660 -21.70 32.98 -19.04
CA PRO A 660 -22.13 31.96 -19.99
C PRO A 660 -22.44 30.63 -19.29
N GLN A 661 -23.52 29.99 -19.71
CA GLN A 661 -23.89 28.64 -19.27
C GLN A 661 -24.10 27.72 -20.46
N LEU A 662 -23.77 26.44 -20.29
CA LEU A 662 -24.08 25.42 -21.29
C LEU A 662 -25.58 25.12 -21.32
N THR A 663 -26.09 24.79 -22.50
CA THR A 663 -27.40 24.13 -22.64
C THR A 663 -27.32 22.65 -22.25
N ASP A 664 -28.47 22.02 -22.05
CA ASP A 664 -28.55 20.57 -21.78
C ASP A 664 -27.89 19.74 -22.89
N ASP A 665 -28.13 20.09 -24.16
CA ASP A 665 -27.53 19.42 -25.31
C ASP A 665 -26.01 19.57 -25.34
N GLN A 666 -25.49 20.79 -25.09
CA GLN A 666 -24.04 21.02 -25.00
C GLN A 666 -23.42 20.22 -23.86
N ALA A 667 -24.09 20.16 -22.69
CA ALA A 667 -23.60 19.46 -21.52
C ALA A 667 -23.47 17.94 -21.71
N THR A 668 -24.13 17.33 -22.70
CA THR A 668 -23.96 15.90 -23.03
C THR A 668 -22.55 15.55 -23.47
N GLY A 669 -21.83 16.48 -24.11
CA GLY A 669 -20.44 16.33 -24.53
C GLY A 669 -19.42 16.48 -23.40
N HIS A 670 -19.83 17.02 -22.24
CA HIS A 670 -18.91 17.39 -21.16
C HIS A 670 -19.05 16.48 -19.93
N THR A 671 -18.79 15.18 -20.11
CA THR A 671 -18.81 14.19 -19.02
C THR A 671 -17.41 13.85 -18.53
N VAL A 672 -17.30 13.30 -17.31
CA VAL A 672 -16.03 12.77 -16.77
C VAL A 672 -15.36 11.79 -17.74
N THR A 673 -16.15 10.91 -18.35
CA THR A 673 -15.65 9.98 -19.37
C THR A 673 -15.13 10.71 -20.61
N ALA A 674 -15.84 11.73 -21.11
CA ALA A 674 -15.42 12.46 -22.31
C ALA A 674 -14.08 13.17 -22.12
N TYR A 675 -13.86 13.79 -20.95
CA TYR A 675 -12.61 14.46 -20.60
C TYR A 675 -11.44 13.47 -20.45
N LEU A 676 -11.67 12.32 -19.83
CA LEU A 676 -10.59 11.41 -19.44
C LEU A 676 -10.26 10.34 -20.49
N LYS A 677 -11.22 9.93 -21.34
CA LYS A 677 -11.03 8.76 -22.23
C LYS A 677 -9.83 8.88 -23.16
N GLY A 678 -9.49 10.10 -23.62
CA GLY A 678 -8.47 10.30 -24.65
C GLY A 678 -8.67 9.37 -25.86
N THR A 679 -7.56 9.00 -26.50
CA THR A 679 -7.53 7.98 -27.57
C THR A 679 -7.33 6.57 -27.04
N ASP A 680 -6.91 6.42 -25.78
CA ASP A 680 -6.56 5.14 -25.14
C ASP A 680 -7.69 4.54 -24.28
N GLY A 681 -8.86 5.21 -24.22
CA GLY A 681 -10.02 4.76 -23.45
C GLY A 681 -9.85 4.86 -21.94
N TRP A 682 -8.91 5.67 -21.44
CA TRP A 682 -8.62 5.78 -20.01
C TRP A 682 -9.87 6.14 -19.17
N ALA A 683 -10.23 5.28 -18.24
CA ALA A 683 -11.45 5.40 -17.45
C ALA A 683 -11.22 5.16 -15.95
N PRO A 684 -10.42 6.01 -15.27
CA PRO A 684 -10.10 5.80 -13.85
C PRO A 684 -11.33 5.89 -12.94
N HIS A 685 -12.38 6.59 -13.38
CA HIS A 685 -13.64 6.77 -12.65
C HIS A 685 -14.51 5.49 -12.58
N THR A 686 -14.25 4.48 -13.40
CA THR A 686 -14.98 3.20 -13.39
C THR A 686 -14.29 2.12 -12.57
N ALA A 687 -13.02 2.32 -12.19
CA ALA A 687 -12.30 1.40 -11.34
C ALA A 687 -13.02 1.31 -9.97
N ARG A 688 -13.35 0.09 -9.54
CA ARG A 688 -13.82 -0.14 -8.17
C ARG A 688 -12.62 0.13 -7.26
N THR A 689 -12.75 1.11 -6.38
CA THR A 689 -11.82 1.30 -5.26
C THR A 689 -11.87 0.02 -4.42
N HIS A 690 -10.79 -0.75 -4.43
CA HIS A 690 -10.64 -1.99 -3.67
C HIS A 690 -10.15 -1.71 -2.26
#